data_AF-A0A960IF38-F1
#
_entry.id   AF-A0A960IF38-F1
#
_cell.length_a   1.000
_cell.length_b   1.000
_cell.length_c   1.000
_cell.angle_alpha   90.00
_cell.angle_beta   90.00
_cell.angle_gamma   90.00
#
_symmetry.space_group_name_H-M   'P 1'
#
loop_
_entity.id
_entity.type
_entity.pdbx_description
1 polymer ?
#
loop_
_entity_poly.entity_id
_entity_poly.type
_entity_poly.pdbx_seq_one_letter_code
_entity_poly.pdbx_strand_id
1 'polypeptide(L)'
;MQRWIWDQGWTSLHDAQEQAIGPILDGDRDVIISAATAAGKTEAAFLPICSTIATQTDETAAPSVDPWTSHDPWAEPTAPALTGIQVLYLSPLKALINDQYDRLDQLCDTAHVAVHRWHGDVAGDAKKKALTNPSGVLLITPESLEALFVNRGTEVPNLLARLQYVVVDELHSFLSTPRGAQLQSLLNRVELALRRRPPRIGLSATLGDMQAAAAFLRPNSPDAVQLINSTSDGQEIRLQVRGYRCADPLLSQKDAAEAEAAGRPVTVEDTTDGDQLMIADHLFRTMRGADNLVFANSRRDVEIYADLLAQRCESERLPNEFFPHHGSLSRELREDVERFLKDRTRPVTVVCTSTLEMGIDIGSMTAVAQIGTPPSVAALRQRLGRSGRRDEPSTLRAYITEDELDGKSTLVDELRCGLVQTTAMVELLLEKWVEPPADPGLNLSTLIQQILSVIAQHGGATAAEIHQSLCGPGPFDRVDPQRFARLLRAMATKDLITQVSDGTLLHGRDGERAVNHYSFYAAFKTPQEWRLVANGRPLGTLPVDHPIIEGAFLIFSGRRWKITGIDAKARVIELTRAHGGKPPVFGGEGAPVGDRIRQKMVSVYEADESPPWLDRSAADLLAEGRAAWRRHDLAATPVIRAGNDTLVLPWLGDHALVTTVLALASAGIEAAREGPSLRVFDCPPDQLQAAAETLLRKQALDPLRLARELENTDIDKWDYVLDPDLSAEATAARLLDTAGARTILSLITTATPGDTARPAPSGAQRPPSRGGFNTTEFCVLDLETTGFSPRLGDRVVEIATTRVRGDGTVIDEWSTLVNPERDIGATHIHGIAAGDVLDAPTFADITGDLLQRLDGAVLTAHNLRFDRDFLTAEFDRSGHPLPPLPALCTLQLVTRLDPATASRKLAVCCARIGHPIPHEHAALHDARAAAALLLAYLPVAERAGATELHQLGCHPTNWPTAWRSAPPSGRRHERGAASNRRDDQASYVASLVARLDDTGSSDPDIVAYHDVLDRALEDRRITELEARVLNDTAVAWGLTPAQVQKAHRAYLEGLVTAALADDIITDRERADIELVARLLQTDVPGTVLRARTAGTGTDGR
;
A
#
# COMPACT_ATOMS: atom_id res chain seq x y z
N MET A 1 8.50 -50.96 11.03
CA MET A 1 9.11 -49.61 11.18
C MET A 1 10.64 -49.61 11.23
N GLN A 2 11.31 -50.35 12.13
CA GLN A 2 12.79 -50.35 12.18
C GLN A 2 13.46 -50.71 10.84
N ARG A 3 12.89 -51.67 10.09
CA ARG A 3 13.36 -51.99 8.72
C ARG A 3 13.24 -50.82 7.76
N TRP A 4 12.12 -50.08 7.80
CA TRP A 4 11.95 -48.89 6.97
C TRP A 4 13.02 -47.84 7.26
N ILE A 5 13.31 -47.56 8.54
CA ILE A 5 14.37 -46.64 8.96
C ILE A 5 15.74 -47.08 8.40
N TRP A 6 16.02 -48.38 8.45
CA TRP A 6 17.24 -48.96 7.88
C TRP A 6 17.29 -48.80 6.36
N ASP A 7 16.19 -49.07 5.65
CA ASP A 7 16.10 -48.96 4.19
C ASP A 7 16.22 -47.51 3.70
N GLN A 8 15.79 -46.54 4.52
CA GLN A 8 16.04 -45.11 4.29
C GLN A 8 17.50 -44.70 4.56
N GLY A 9 18.35 -45.60 5.09
CA GLY A 9 19.75 -45.34 5.39
C GLY A 9 19.98 -44.43 6.61
N TRP A 10 19.00 -44.32 7.51
CA TRP A 10 19.11 -43.45 8.68
C TRP A 10 20.01 -44.09 9.75
N THR A 11 21.07 -43.38 10.15
CA THR A 11 22.03 -43.84 11.16
C THR A 11 21.66 -43.43 12.59
N SER A 12 20.83 -42.40 12.74
CA SER A 12 20.32 -41.88 14.01
C SER A 12 19.00 -41.14 13.78
N LEU A 13 18.21 -40.98 14.83
CA LEU A 13 17.01 -40.15 14.81
C LEU A 13 17.35 -38.70 15.18
N HIS A 14 16.51 -37.76 14.76
CA HIS A 14 16.59 -36.38 15.23
C HIS A 14 16.04 -36.26 16.66
N ASP A 15 16.49 -35.25 17.38
CA ASP A 15 16.09 -34.96 18.76
C ASP A 15 14.56 -34.89 18.95
N ALA A 16 13.85 -34.17 18.06
CA ALA A 16 12.37 -34.16 18.06
C ALA A 16 11.76 -35.55 17.83
N GLN A 17 12.36 -36.39 16.99
CA GLN A 17 11.87 -37.74 16.70
C GLN A 17 12.07 -38.65 17.92
N GLU A 18 13.24 -38.60 18.57
CA GLU A 18 13.52 -39.38 19.78
C GLU A 18 12.60 -39.01 20.94
N GLN A 19 12.44 -37.70 21.20
CA GLN A 19 11.57 -37.21 22.27
C GLN A 19 10.09 -37.52 22.02
N ALA A 20 9.65 -37.59 20.76
CA ALA A 20 8.25 -37.84 20.40
C ALA A 20 7.84 -39.31 20.50
N ILE A 21 8.77 -40.26 20.35
CA ILE A 21 8.46 -41.70 20.31
C ILE A 21 7.71 -42.15 21.57
N GLY A 22 8.26 -41.90 22.77
CA GLY A 22 7.66 -42.37 24.03
C GLY A 22 6.24 -41.85 24.26
N PRO A 23 6.04 -40.52 24.30
CA PRO A 23 4.73 -39.91 24.53
C PRO A 23 3.65 -40.34 23.53
N ILE A 24 4.02 -40.56 22.26
CA ILE A 24 3.06 -40.96 21.22
C ILE A 24 2.73 -42.45 21.32
N LEU A 25 3.70 -43.31 21.62
CA LEU A 25 3.46 -44.74 21.86
C LEU A 25 2.59 -44.99 23.09
N ASP A 26 2.77 -44.21 24.16
CA ASP A 26 1.93 -44.30 25.37
C ASP A 26 0.45 -43.99 25.05
N GLY A 27 0.20 -43.06 24.12
CA GLY A 27 -1.14 -42.79 23.58
C GLY A 27 -2.14 -42.26 24.63
N ASP A 28 -1.66 -41.66 25.70
CA ASP A 28 -2.46 -41.21 26.86
C ASP A 28 -2.55 -39.68 27.02
N ARG A 29 -1.82 -38.92 26.19
CA ARG A 29 -1.70 -37.46 26.27
C ARG A 29 -1.59 -36.80 24.91
N ASP A 30 -1.93 -35.51 24.86
CA ASP A 30 -1.72 -34.70 23.66
C ASP A 30 -0.26 -34.21 23.60
N VAL A 31 0.26 -34.06 22.38
CA VAL A 31 1.66 -33.72 22.14
C VAL A 31 1.75 -32.57 21.14
N ILE A 32 2.62 -31.60 21.36
CA ILE A 32 3.00 -30.60 20.35
C ILE A 32 4.47 -30.78 20.03
N ILE A 33 4.77 -31.00 18.75
CA ILE A 33 6.12 -31.09 18.23
C ILE A 33 6.44 -29.79 17.50
N SER A 34 7.29 -28.95 18.10
CA SER A 34 7.88 -27.79 17.45
C SER A 34 9.31 -28.12 17.01
N ALA A 35 9.50 -28.18 15.70
CA ALA A 35 10.82 -28.42 15.09
C ALA A 35 10.85 -27.89 13.65
N ALA A 36 12.02 -27.44 13.18
CA ALA A 36 12.20 -26.94 11.82
C ALA A 36 11.62 -27.89 10.75
N THR A 37 11.19 -27.37 9.60
CA THR A 37 10.54 -28.18 8.55
C THR A 37 11.41 -29.31 8.02
N ALA A 38 12.73 -29.11 7.99
CA ALA A 38 13.70 -30.15 7.62
C ALA A 38 14.01 -31.17 8.74
N ALA A 39 13.50 -30.99 9.95
CA ALA A 39 13.82 -31.85 11.12
C ALA A 39 12.99 -33.15 11.20
N GLY A 40 12.19 -33.45 10.17
CA GLY A 40 11.42 -34.70 10.10
C GLY A 40 10.25 -34.79 11.09
N LYS A 41 9.47 -33.70 11.23
CA LYS A 41 8.27 -33.64 12.10
C LYS A 41 7.23 -34.71 11.76
N THR A 42 6.99 -34.94 10.48
CA THR A 42 6.02 -35.95 10.02
C THR A 42 6.44 -37.32 10.52
N GLU A 43 7.70 -37.72 10.38
CA GLU A 43 8.20 -39.00 10.90
C GLU A 43 8.25 -39.03 12.43
N ALA A 44 8.52 -37.91 13.10
CA ALA A 44 8.45 -37.83 14.56
C ALA A 44 7.07 -38.26 15.08
N ALA A 45 6.00 -37.91 14.35
CA ALA A 45 4.64 -38.36 14.67
C ALA A 45 4.33 -39.76 14.12
N PHE A 46 4.62 -40.03 12.85
CA PHE A 46 4.12 -41.22 12.19
C PHE A 46 4.93 -42.49 12.44
N LEU A 47 6.23 -42.42 12.75
CA LEU A 47 6.99 -43.61 13.14
C LEU A 47 6.37 -44.32 14.37
N PRO A 48 6.09 -43.63 15.49
CA PRO A 48 5.41 -44.26 16.62
C PRO A 48 3.95 -44.61 16.31
N ILE A 49 3.18 -43.75 15.62
CA ILE A 49 1.78 -44.07 15.25
C ILE A 49 1.68 -45.35 14.42
N CYS A 50 2.48 -45.48 13.36
CA CYS A 50 2.49 -46.68 12.52
C CYS A 50 2.93 -47.92 13.30
N SER A 51 3.84 -47.77 14.27
CA SER A 51 4.24 -48.87 15.15
C SER A 51 3.06 -49.35 16.00
N THR A 52 2.31 -48.44 16.64
CA THR A 52 1.11 -48.77 17.43
C THR A 52 0.02 -49.45 16.60
N ILE A 53 -0.23 -48.95 15.38
CA ILE A 53 -1.24 -49.53 14.50
C ILE A 53 -0.81 -50.94 14.06
N ALA A 54 0.44 -51.12 13.64
CA ALA A 54 0.96 -52.42 13.22
C ALA A 54 0.84 -53.47 14.33
N THR A 55 1.24 -53.15 15.57
CA THR A 55 1.16 -54.08 16.71
C THR A 55 -0.27 -54.53 17.03
N GLN A 56 -1.25 -53.63 16.92
CA GLN A 56 -2.65 -53.98 17.15
C GLN A 56 -3.25 -54.82 16.02
N THR A 57 -2.72 -54.68 14.79
CA THR A 57 -3.17 -55.48 13.64
C THR A 57 -2.72 -56.93 13.81
N ASP A 58 -1.51 -57.15 14.36
CA ASP A 58 -0.99 -58.48 14.71
C ASP A 58 -1.72 -59.11 15.91
N GLU A 59 -2.13 -58.34 16.91
CA GLU A 59 -2.89 -58.85 18.07
C GLU A 59 -4.37 -59.17 17.75
N THR A 60 -4.96 -58.50 16.75
CA THR A 60 -6.35 -58.76 16.30
C THR A 60 -6.44 -59.74 15.13
N ALA A 61 -5.31 -60.13 14.55
CA ALA A 61 -5.25 -61.29 13.68
C ALA A 61 -5.55 -62.53 14.53
N ALA A 62 -6.77 -63.07 14.40
CA ALA A 62 -7.14 -64.34 15.01
C ALA A 62 -6.02 -65.36 14.73
N PRO A 63 -5.60 -66.17 15.72
CA PRO A 63 -4.60 -67.20 15.50
C PRO A 63 -5.04 -68.01 14.29
N SER A 64 -4.16 -68.14 13.30
CA SER A 64 -4.41 -68.87 12.06
C SER A 64 -4.94 -70.25 12.43
N VAL A 65 -6.25 -70.44 12.34
CA VAL A 65 -6.85 -71.77 12.47
C VAL A 65 -6.43 -72.50 11.21
N ASP A 66 -5.64 -73.56 11.38
CA ASP A 66 -5.17 -74.40 10.29
C ASP A 66 -6.40 -74.86 9.47
N PRO A 67 -6.47 -74.55 8.15
CA PRO A 67 -7.63 -74.85 7.30
C PRO A 67 -8.04 -76.33 7.28
N TRP A 68 -7.16 -77.22 7.74
CA TRP A 68 -7.37 -78.65 7.73
C TRP A 68 -7.84 -79.25 9.07
N THR A 69 -7.91 -78.49 10.17
CA THR A 69 -8.21 -79.06 11.51
C THR A 69 -9.49 -78.58 12.19
N SER A 70 -10.22 -77.58 11.68
CA SER A 70 -11.49 -77.14 12.29
C SER A 70 -12.71 -77.41 11.40
N HIS A 71 -13.22 -78.64 11.42
CA HIS A 71 -14.62 -78.95 11.09
C HIS A 71 -15.44 -78.92 12.37
N ASP A 72 -15.62 -77.73 12.98
CA ASP A 72 -16.66 -77.52 13.98
C ASP A 72 -17.82 -76.76 13.33
N PRO A 73 -18.95 -77.44 13.02
CA PRO A 73 -20.14 -76.82 12.44
C PRO A 73 -20.83 -75.80 13.36
N TRP A 74 -20.37 -75.67 14.62
CA TRP A 74 -20.94 -74.80 15.65
C TRP A 74 -20.03 -73.63 16.04
N ALA A 75 -18.91 -73.41 15.34
CA ALA A 75 -18.09 -72.21 15.56
C ALA A 75 -18.91 -70.96 15.27
N GLU A 76 -19.16 -70.15 16.30
CA GLU A 76 -19.85 -68.86 16.14
C GLU A 76 -19.09 -67.99 15.13
N PRO A 77 -19.78 -67.23 14.26
CA PRO A 77 -19.13 -66.27 13.40
C PRO A 77 -18.29 -65.34 14.27
N THR A 78 -16.95 -65.35 14.10
CA THR A 78 -16.08 -64.34 14.70
C THR A 78 -16.67 -62.97 14.39
N ALA A 79 -16.97 -62.20 15.43
CA ALA A 79 -17.55 -60.87 15.30
C ALA A 79 -16.79 -60.08 14.21
N PRO A 80 -17.48 -59.39 13.29
CA PRO A 80 -16.82 -58.67 12.22
C PRO A 80 -15.79 -57.73 12.83
N ALA A 81 -14.54 -57.82 12.34
CA ALA A 81 -13.47 -56.92 12.78
C ALA A 81 -13.99 -55.49 12.66
N LEU A 82 -14.00 -54.75 13.77
CA LEU A 82 -14.45 -53.37 13.76
C LEU A 82 -13.65 -52.62 12.70
N THR A 83 -14.33 -52.03 11.71
CA THR A 83 -13.71 -51.17 10.69
C THR A 83 -13.82 -49.72 11.14
N GLY A 84 -12.83 -48.89 10.85
CA GLY A 84 -12.84 -47.48 11.17
C GLY A 84 -11.48 -46.85 10.89
N ILE A 85 -11.48 -45.55 10.59
CA ILE A 85 -10.26 -44.75 10.45
C ILE A 85 -9.52 -44.75 11.79
N GLN A 86 -8.21 -44.99 11.76
CA GLN A 86 -7.34 -45.07 12.94
C GLN A 86 -6.60 -43.75 13.20
N VAL A 87 -6.33 -42.96 12.16
CA VAL A 87 -5.66 -41.66 12.28
C VAL A 87 -6.38 -40.62 11.45
N LEU A 88 -6.69 -39.48 12.06
CA LEU A 88 -7.23 -38.31 11.38
C LEU A 88 -6.12 -37.28 11.24
N TYR A 89 -5.65 -37.05 10.01
CA TYR A 89 -4.62 -36.06 9.71
C TYR A 89 -5.26 -34.79 9.14
N LEU A 90 -5.20 -33.71 9.89
CA LEU A 90 -5.79 -32.42 9.56
C LEU A 90 -4.72 -31.48 9.03
N SER A 91 -4.91 -31.02 7.80
CA SER A 91 -3.97 -30.11 7.13
C SER A 91 -4.67 -28.81 6.70
N PRO A 92 -3.99 -27.66 6.79
CA PRO A 92 -4.56 -26.39 6.34
C PRO A 92 -4.69 -26.30 4.82
N LEU A 93 -3.92 -27.03 4.02
CA LEU A 93 -3.91 -26.82 2.57
C LEU A 93 -4.14 -28.13 1.82
N LYS A 94 -4.94 -28.09 0.76
CA LYS A 94 -5.12 -29.24 -0.13
C LYS A 94 -3.80 -29.67 -0.78
N ALA A 95 -2.96 -28.71 -1.16
CA ALA A 95 -1.63 -28.97 -1.71
C ALA A 95 -0.77 -29.76 -0.71
N LEU A 96 -0.81 -29.37 0.57
CA LEU A 96 -0.12 -30.08 1.64
C LEU A 96 -0.68 -31.48 1.88
N ILE A 97 -1.99 -31.70 1.74
CA ILE A 97 -2.55 -33.07 1.77
C ILE A 97 -1.99 -33.94 0.65
N ASN A 98 -1.95 -33.43 -0.58
CA ASN A 98 -1.44 -34.20 -1.71
C ASN A 98 0.04 -34.54 -1.52
N ASP A 99 0.81 -33.59 -1.03
CA ASP A 99 2.23 -33.76 -0.75
C ASP A 99 2.49 -34.77 0.37
N GLN A 100 1.78 -34.65 1.50
CA GLN A 100 1.90 -35.60 2.61
C GLN A 100 1.31 -36.97 2.27
N TYR A 101 0.36 -37.06 1.34
CA TYR A 101 -0.19 -38.34 0.90
C TYR A 101 0.92 -39.24 0.34
N ASP A 102 1.72 -38.75 -0.61
CA ASP A 102 2.76 -39.57 -1.24
C ASP A 102 3.81 -40.03 -0.23
N ARG A 103 4.20 -39.15 0.70
CA ARG A 103 5.17 -39.45 1.76
C ARG A 103 4.63 -40.46 2.79
N LEU A 104 3.40 -40.26 3.25
CA LEU A 104 2.76 -41.14 4.21
C LEU A 104 2.38 -42.48 3.60
N ASP A 105 2.00 -42.54 2.32
CA ASP A 105 1.67 -43.79 1.63
C ASP A 105 2.87 -44.73 1.62
N GLN A 106 4.08 -44.22 1.29
CA GLN A 106 5.32 -45.00 1.34
C GLN A 106 5.66 -45.50 2.76
N LEU A 107 5.50 -44.65 3.77
CA LEU A 107 5.76 -45.00 5.17
C LEU A 107 4.76 -46.05 5.68
N CYS A 108 3.47 -45.82 5.40
CA CYS A 108 2.35 -46.63 5.87
C CYS A 108 2.25 -47.98 5.14
N ASP A 109 2.68 -48.07 3.87
CA ASP A 109 2.69 -49.33 3.10
C ASP A 109 3.53 -50.40 3.79
N THR A 110 4.65 -50.02 4.42
CA THR A 110 5.49 -50.94 5.20
C THR A 110 4.77 -51.52 6.42
N ALA A 111 3.77 -50.82 6.95
CA ALA A 111 2.93 -51.26 8.06
C ALA A 111 1.57 -51.80 7.60
N HIS A 112 1.34 -51.94 6.28
CA HIS A 112 0.05 -52.29 5.68
C HIS A 112 -1.11 -51.39 6.13
N VAL A 113 -0.82 -50.11 6.40
CA VAL A 113 -1.80 -49.12 6.81
C VAL A 113 -2.28 -48.36 5.57
N ALA A 114 -3.58 -48.39 5.30
CA ALA A 114 -4.15 -47.66 4.17
C ALA A 114 -4.07 -46.15 4.38
N VAL A 115 -3.79 -45.38 3.33
CA VAL A 115 -3.79 -43.91 3.36
C VAL A 115 -4.89 -43.39 2.44
N HIS A 116 -5.67 -42.43 2.91
CA HIS A 116 -6.81 -41.86 2.20
C HIS A 116 -6.74 -40.34 2.21
N ARG A 117 -6.71 -39.71 1.03
CA ARG A 117 -6.87 -38.25 0.88
C ARG A 117 -8.34 -37.87 0.72
N TRP A 118 -8.76 -36.81 1.40
CA TRP A 118 -10.13 -36.34 1.41
C TRP A 118 -10.22 -34.81 1.36
N HIS A 119 -10.37 -34.29 0.14
CA HIS A 119 -10.68 -32.87 -0.10
C HIS A 119 -11.58 -32.71 -1.32
N GLY A 120 -11.99 -31.48 -1.61
CA GLY A 120 -12.92 -31.17 -2.72
C GLY A 120 -12.51 -31.71 -4.10
N ASP A 121 -11.21 -31.89 -4.34
CA ASP A 121 -10.68 -32.24 -5.67
C ASP A 121 -10.41 -33.74 -5.84
N VAL A 122 -10.65 -34.54 -4.78
CA VAL A 122 -10.52 -36.00 -4.84
C VAL A 122 -11.77 -36.61 -5.48
N ALA A 123 -11.57 -37.47 -6.47
CA ALA A 123 -12.62 -38.18 -7.20
C ALA A 123 -13.58 -38.92 -6.25
N GLY A 124 -14.88 -38.92 -6.61
CA GLY A 124 -15.94 -39.53 -5.79
C GLY A 124 -15.72 -41.01 -5.49
N ASP A 125 -15.16 -41.76 -6.45
CA ASP A 125 -14.90 -43.20 -6.29
C ASP A 125 -13.86 -43.51 -5.21
N ALA A 126 -12.82 -42.69 -5.09
CA ALA A 126 -11.81 -42.84 -4.04
C ALA A 126 -12.41 -42.61 -2.65
N LYS A 127 -13.29 -41.61 -2.51
CA LYS A 127 -14.04 -41.34 -1.27
C LYS A 127 -15.00 -42.48 -0.94
N LYS A 128 -15.70 -43.02 -1.94
CA LYS A 128 -16.61 -44.17 -1.76
C LYS A 128 -15.88 -45.42 -1.28
N LYS A 129 -14.67 -45.67 -1.80
CA LYS A 129 -13.80 -46.77 -1.34
C LYS A 129 -13.45 -46.62 0.14
N ALA A 130 -13.02 -45.43 0.57
CA ALA A 130 -12.70 -45.14 1.97
C ALA A 130 -13.93 -45.26 2.90
N LEU A 131 -15.12 -44.91 2.43
CA LEU A 131 -16.37 -45.09 3.20
C LEU A 131 -16.81 -46.54 3.31
N THR A 132 -16.60 -47.34 2.27
CA THR A 132 -17.04 -48.74 2.22
C THR A 132 -16.15 -49.63 3.09
N ASN A 133 -14.86 -49.32 3.20
CA ASN A 133 -13.92 -50.05 4.04
C ASN A 133 -12.99 -49.06 4.79
N PRO A 134 -13.49 -48.38 5.83
CA PRO A 134 -12.71 -47.37 6.54
C PRO A 134 -11.60 -48.02 7.36
N SER A 135 -10.35 -47.65 7.06
CA SER A 135 -9.16 -48.11 7.78
C SER A 135 -8.01 -47.11 7.62
N GLY A 136 -7.00 -47.22 8.47
CA GLY A 136 -5.76 -46.48 8.34
C GLY A 136 -5.87 -44.97 8.57
N VAL A 137 -5.24 -44.19 7.71
CA VAL A 137 -5.02 -42.74 7.86
C VAL A 137 -5.94 -41.98 6.90
N LEU A 138 -6.69 -41.02 7.43
CA LEU A 138 -7.51 -40.08 6.64
C LEU A 138 -6.88 -38.68 6.69
N LEU A 139 -6.31 -38.24 5.56
CA LEU A 139 -5.83 -36.87 5.36
C LEU A 139 -6.98 -35.98 4.87
N ILE A 140 -7.34 -34.97 5.65
CA ILE A 140 -8.54 -34.16 5.42
C ILE A 140 -8.30 -32.69 5.80
N THR A 141 -9.02 -31.76 5.17
CA THR A 141 -9.04 -30.35 5.60
C THR A 141 -10.15 -30.11 6.64
N PRO A 142 -10.06 -29.07 7.48
CA PRO A 142 -11.15 -28.70 8.39
C PRO A 142 -12.50 -28.54 7.67
N GLU A 143 -12.52 -27.90 6.50
CA GLU A 143 -13.74 -27.69 5.70
C GLU A 143 -14.30 -29.01 5.17
N SER A 144 -13.43 -29.95 4.82
CA SER A 144 -13.86 -31.25 4.31
C SER A 144 -14.38 -32.15 5.45
N LEU A 145 -13.82 -32.00 6.65
CA LEU A 145 -14.33 -32.62 7.88
C LEU A 145 -15.69 -32.01 8.27
N GLU A 146 -15.85 -30.69 8.16
CA GLU A 146 -17.14 -30.01 8.31
C GLU A 146 -18.20 -30.59 7.37
N ALA A 147 -17.85 -30.74 6.09
CA ALA A 147 -18.75 -31.35 5.10
C ALA A 147 -19.10 -32.80 5.44
N LEU A 148 -18.20 -33.55 6.08
CA LEU A 148 -18.47 -34.91 6.55
C LEU A 148 -19.50 -34.92 7.69
N PHE A 149 -19.36 -34.01 8.66
CA PHE A 149 -20.33 -33.86 9.75
C PHE A 149 -21.71 -33.41 9.26
N VAL A 150 -21.76 -32.47 8.33
CA VAL A 150 -23.03 -31.94 7.78
C VAL A 150 -23.73 -32.99 6.92
N ASN A 151 -23.02 -33.62 5.99
CA ASN A 151 -23.64 -34.51 4.99
C ASN A 151 -23.80 -35.95 5.47
N ARG A 152 -23.01 -36.37 6.47
CA ARG A 152 -22.93 -37.77 6.95
C ARG A 152 -22.87 -37.87 8.47
N GLY A 153 -23.50 -36.94 9.19
CA GLY A 153 -23.42 -36.82 10.65
C GLY A 153 -23.70 -38.12 11.43
N THR A 154 -24.64 -38.93 10.94
CA THR A 154 -24.98 -40.24 11.53
C THR A 154 -23.95 -41.34 11.26
N GLU A 155 -23.15 -41.22 10.20
CA GLU A 155 -22.11 -42.18 9.83
C GLU A 155 -20.77 -41.88 10.53
N VAL A 156 -20.52 -40.62 10.92
CA VAL A 156 -19.25 -40.18 11.54
C VAL A 156 -18.83 -41.03 12.74
N PRO A 157 -19.71 -41.35 13.73
CA PRO A 157 -19.32 -42.19 14.87
C PRO A 157 -18.81 -43.57 14.45
N ASN A 158 -19.39 -44.15 13.40
CA ASN A 158 -18.98 -45.46 12.88
C ASN A 158 -17.68 -45.35 12.07
N LEU A 159 -17.58 -44.32 11.21
CA LEU A 159 -16.42 -44.07 10.37
C LEU A 159 -15.14 -43.83 11.20
N LEU A 160 -15.27 -43.14 12.34
CA LEU A 160 -14.17 -42.80 13.23
C LEU A 160 -14.08 -43.70 14.47
N ALA A 161 -14.85 -44.80 14.54
CA ALA A 161 -14.98 -45.62 15.75
C ALA A 161 -13.62 -46.07 16.33
N ARG A 162 -12.65 -46.37 15.46
CA ARG A 162 -11.29 -46.82 15.80
C ARG A 162 -10.24 -45.71 15.80
N LEU A 163 -10.64 -44.44 15.81
CA LEU A 163 -9.72 -43.31 15.77
C LEU A 163 -8.81 -43.30 17.01
N GLN A 164 -7.52 -43.49 16.84
CA GLN A 164 -6.53 -43.51 17.93
C GLN A 164 -5.87 -42.17 18.08
N TYR A 165 -5.50 -41.53 16.96
CA TYR A 165 -4.76 -40.28 16.97
C TYR A 165 -5.40 -39.25 16.06
N VAL A 166 -5.34 -37.98 16.47
CA VAL A 166 -5.63 -36.83 15.61
C VAL A 166 -4.37 -36.03 15.42
N VAL A 167 -3.86 -35.95 14.21
CA VAL A 167 -2.69 -35.14 13.87
C VAL A 167 -3.17 -33.82 13.29
N VAL A 168 -2.72 -32.70 13.83
CA VAL A 168 -2.98 -31.35 13.31
C VAL A 168 -1.66 -30.80 12.79
N ASP A 169 -1.52 -30.80 11.47
CA ASP A 169 -0.34 -30.29 10.79
C ASP A 169 -0.37 -28.78 10.63
N GLU A 170 0.80 -28.15 10.60
CA GLU A 170 0.99 -26.69 10.58
C GLU A 170 0.09 -25.95 11.59
N LEU A 171 0.12 -26.40 12.85
CA LEU A 171 -0.75 -25.93 13.95
C LEU A 171 -0.79 -24.40 14.06
N HIS A 172 0.34 -23.73 13.82
CA HIS A 172 0.46 -22.27 13.87
C HIS A 172 -0.51 -21.55 12.90
N SER A 173 -0.85 -22.16 11.77
CA SER A 173 -1.72 -21.56 10.76
C SER A 173 -3.19 -21.46 11.19
N PHE A 174 -3.54 -22.18 12.26
CA PHE A 174 -4.87 -22.15 12.84
C PHE A 174 -4.97 -21.19 14.04
N LEU A 175 -3.86 -20.81 14.65
CA LEU A 175 -3.88 -19.97 15.85
C LEU A 175 -4.53 -18.61 15.56
N SER A 176 -5.52 -18.26 16.36
CA SER A 176 -6.20 -16.95 16.31
C SER A 176 -6.83 -16.61 14.96
N THR A 177 -7.35 -17.62 14.26
CA THR A 177 -8.09 -17.45 13.00
C THR A 177 -9.52 -17.98 13.11
N PRO A 178 -10.49 -17.48 12.31
CA PRO A 178 -11.83 -18.08 12.21
C PRO A 178 -11.78 -19.57 11.85
N ARG A 179 -10.80 -19.95 11.01
CA ARG A 179 -10.56 -21.33 10.62
C ARG A 179 -10.10 -22.20 11.79
N GLY A 180 -9.29 -21.66 12.69
CA GLY A 180 -8.89 -22.32 13.93
C GLY A 180 -10.07 -22.56 14.87
N ALA A 181 -10.94 -21.56 15.05
CA ALA A 181 -12.15 -21.71 15.86
C ALA A 181 -13.08 -22.81 15.30
N GLN A 182 -13.21 -22.88 13.97
CA GLN A 182 -13.91 -24.00 13.30
C GLN A 182 -13.24 -25.34 13.59
N LEU A 183 -11.91 -25.43 13.47
CA LEU A 183 -11.17 -26.65 13.76
C LEU A 183 -11.38 -27.12 15.20
N GLN A 184 -11.34 -26.22 16.18
CA GLN A 184 -11.59 -26.56 17.58
C GLN A 184 -13.01 -27.12 17.79
N SER A 185 -14.02 -26.53 17.13
CA SER A 185 -15.40 -27.06 17.12
C SER A 185 -15.45 -28.48 16.57
N LEU A 186 -14.82 -28.72 15.43
CA LEU A 186 -14.79 -30.04 14.80
C LEU A 186 -14.07 -31.08 15.67
N LEU A 187 -12.92 -30.73 16.25
CA LEU A 187 -12.19 -31.60 17.17
C LEU A 187 -13.02 -31.94 18.41
N ASN A 188 -13.74 -30.97 18.98
CA ASN A 188 -14.65 -31.21 20.10
C ASN A 188 -15.81 -32.13 19.69
N ARG A 189 -16.41 -31.92 18.51
CA ARG A 189 -17.49 -32.75 17.97
C ARG A 189 -17.04 -34.18 17.67
N VAL A 190 -15.81 -34.39 17.21
CA VAL A 190 -15.20 -35.73 17.08
C VAL A 190 -15.19 -36.44 18.44
N GLU A 191 -14.77 -35.76 19.51
CA GLU A 191 -14.76 -36.36 20.86
C GLU A 191 -16.16 -36.68 21.38
N LEU A 192 -17.13 -35.78 21.15
CA LEU A 192 -18.53 -36.02 21.51
C LEU A 192 -19.11 -37.21 20.75
N ALA A 193 -18.81 -37.35 19.45
CA ALA A 193 -19.24 -38.47 18.62
C ALA A 193 -18.64 -39.80 19.10
N LEU A 194 -17.37 -39.80 19.53
CA LEU A 194 -16.66 -40.99 20.00
C LEU A 194 -16.90 -41.31 21.48
N ARG A 195 -17.36 -40.34 22.28
CA ARG A 195 -17.50 -40.40 23.75
C ARG A 195 -16.19 -40.76 24.46
N ARG A 196 -15.06 -40.40 23.85
CA ARG A 196 -13.70 -40.55 24.39
C ARG A 196 -12.80 -39.50 23.77
N ARG A 197 -11.62 -39.31 24.36
CA ARG A 197 -10.64 -38.31 23.93
C ARG A 197 -9.45 -39.00 23.25
N PRO A 198 -9.37 -39.05 21.90
CA PRO A 198 -8.15 -39.49 21.24
C PRO A 198 -7.04 -38.45 21.48
N PRO A 199 -5.80 -38.88 21.72
CA PRO A 199 -4.63 -38.00 21.70
C PRO A 199 -4.55 -37.14 20.44
N ARG A 200 -4.28 -35.86 20.65
CA ARG A 200 -4.04 -34.88 19.59
C ARG A 200 -2.54 -34.61 19.48
N ILE A 201 -2.01 -34.62 18.27
CA ILE A 201 -0.60 -34.36 17.96
C ILE A 201 -0.53 -33.13 17.07
N GLY A 202 -0.05 -32.02 17.61
CA GLY A 202 0.18 -30.79 16.86
C GLY A 202 1.59 -30.75 16.26
N LEU A 203 1.71 -30.50 14.97
CA LEU A 203 2.99 -30.30 14.28
C LEU A 203 3.15 -28.84 13.90
N SER A 204 4.30 -28.25 14.19
CA SER A 204 4.59 -26.87 13.75
C SER A 204 6.08 -26.65 13.54
N ALA A 205 6.46 -25.91 12.50
CA ALA A 205 7.84 -25.48 12.29
C ALA A 205 8.42 -24.80 13.54
N THR A 206 7.73 -23.76 14.01
CA THR A 206 8.22 -22.91 15.08
C THR A 206 7.05 -22.19 15.70
N LEU A 207 6.88 -22.30 17.03
CA LEU A 207 5.85 -21.58 17.78
C LEU A 207 6.53 -20.58 18.73
N GLY A 208 6.09 -19.33 18.72
CA GLY A 208 6.59 -18.32 19.68
C GLY A 208 6.05 -18.54 21.08
N ASP A 209 4.77 -18.91 21.14
CA ASP A 209 4.07 -19.21 22.37
C ASP A 209 3.55 -20.66 22.31
N MET A 210 4.33 -21.57 22.90
CA MET A 210 3.96 -22.97 23.00
C MET A 210 2.73 -23.18 23.90
N GLN A 211 2.52 -22.29 24.89
CA GLN A 211 1.38 -22.39 25.79
C GLN A 211 0.09 -21.97 25.09
N ALA A 212 0.13 -20.94 24.25
CA ALA A 212 -1.00 -20.57 23.41
C ALA A 212 -1.34 -21.70 22.41
N ALA A 213 -0.32 -22.36 21.84
CA ALA A 213 -0.55 -23.52 20.98
C ALA A 213 -1.16 -24.71 21.76
N ALA A 214 -0.73 -24.94 23.01
CA ALA A 214 -1.31 -25.93 23.91
C ALA A 214 -2.77 -25.61 24.23
N ALA A 215 -3.07 -24.35 24.56
CA ALA A 215 -4.43 -23.86 24.78
C ALA A 215 -5.30 -23.97 23.53
N PHE A 216 -4.73 -23.77 22.34
CA PHE A 216 -5.46 -24.01 21.10
C PHE A 216 -5.78 -25.50 20.91
N LEU A 217 -4.79 -26.38 21.07
CA LEU A 217 -4.95 -27.82 20.88
C LEU A 217 -5.89 -28.44 21.93
N ARG A 218 -5.81 -27.96 23.17
CA ARG A 218 -6.62 -28.37 24.33
C ARG A 218 -7.04 -27.16 25.20
N PRO A 219 -8.15 -26.48 24.86
CA PRO A 219 -8.63 -25.31 25.59
C PRO A 219 -8.88 -25.57 27.09
N ASN A 220 -9.45 -26.74 27.41
CA ASN A 220 -9.86 -27.07 28.77
C ASN A 220 -8.70 -27.58 29.67
N SER A 221 -7.54 -27.89 29.11
CA SER A 221 -6.41 -28.47 29.84
C SER A 221 -5.07 -28.24 29.11
N PRO A 222 -4.67 -26.97 28.89
CA PRO A 222 -3.43 -26.67 28.17
C PRO A 222 -2.19 -27.26 28.84
N ASP A 223 -2.15 -27.25 30.18
CA ASP A 223 -1.00 -27.74 30.96
C ASP A 223 -0.80 -29.26 30.88
N ALA A 224 -1.80 -29.99 30.37
CA ALA A 224 -1.70 -31.44 30.15
C ALA A 224 -1.06 -31.79 28.80
N VAL A 225 -0.84 -30.81 27.92
CA VAL A 225 -0.22 -31.02 26.62
C VAL A 225 1.29 -31.12 26.78
N GLN A 226 1.88 -32.22 26.30
CA GLN A 226 3.32 -32.38 26.32
C GLN A 226 3.97 -31.58 25.18
N LEU A 227 4.88 -30.67 25.55
CA LEU A 227 5.59 -29.80 24.62
C LEU A 227 6.96 -30.39 24.29
N ILE A 228 7.20 -30.67 23.02
CA ILE A 228 8.49 -31.12 22.49
C ILE A 228 9.04 -29.99 21.63
N ASN A 229 10.14 -29.41 22.08
CA ASN A 229 10.82 -28.33 21.36
C ASN A 229 12.23 -28.78 20.99
N SER A 230 12.46 -29.04 19.71
CA SER A 230 13.82 -29.38 19.28
C SER A 230 14.65 -28.12 19.14
N THR A 231 15.73 -28.07 19.90
CA THR A 231 16.71 -26.97 19.92
C THR A 231 17.87 -27.22 18.98
N SER A 232 17.65 -27.95 17.88
CA SER A 232 18.65 -28.23 16.84
C SER A 232 18.99 -26.96 16.03
N ASP A 233 19.45 -25.92 16.73
CA ASP A 233 19.75 -24.56 16.28
C ASP A 233 21.26 -24.40 16.05
N GLY A 234 21.81 -25.19 15.13
CA GLY A 234 23.23 -25.16 14.77
C GLY A 234 23.52 -24.65 13.36
N GLN A 235 22.50 -24.32 12.56
CA GLN A 235 22.69 -23.95 11.17
C GLN A 235 23.16 -22.50 11.07
N GLU A 236 24.34 -22.27 10.49
CA GLU A 236 24.87 -20.93 10.24
C GLU A 236 23.85 -20.14 9.39
N ILE A 237 23.45 -18.96 9.85
CA ILE A 237 22.53 -18.08 9.12
C ILE A 237 23.35 -17.04 8.38
N ARG A 238 23.20 -16.97 7.05
CA ARG A 238 23.74 -15.90 6.22
C ARG A 238 22.66 -14.88 5.91
N LEU A 239 22.89 -13.66 6.37
CA LEU A 239 21.95 -12.55 6.24
C LEU A 239 22.50 -11.47 5.31
N GLN A 240 21.62 -10.90 4.50
CA GLN A 240 21.88 -9.68 3.76
C GLN A 240 20.61 -8.85 3.67
N VAL A 241 20.66 -7.58 4.06
CA VAL A 241 19.58 -6.63 3.82
C VAL A 241 20.11 -5.50 2.95
N ARG A 242 19.44 -5.26 1.82
CA ARG A 242 19.82 -4.26 0.83
C ARG A 242 18.80 -3.13 0.79
N GLY A 243 19.31 -1.90 0.80
CA GLY A 243 18.51 -0.68 0.72
C GLY A 243 18.55 -0.09 -0.69
N TYR A 244 17.40 0.33 -1.21
CA TYR A 244 17.25 1.02 -2.48
C TYR A 244 16.48 2.32 -2.25
N ARG A 245 16.70 3.31 -3.11
CA ARG A 245 15.90 4.54 -3.13
C ARG A 245 14.95 4.45 -4.31
N CYS A 246 13.69 4.83 -4.11
CA CYS A 246 12.72 4.94 -5.20
C CYS A 246 13.33 5.80 -6.31
N ALA A 247 13.27 5.28 -7.53
CA ALA A 247 13.76 5.97 -8.70
C ALA A 247 12.68 5.91 -9.78
N ASP A 248 12.37 7.05 -10.37
CA ASP A 248 11.36 7.11 -11.43
C ASP A 248 11.79 6.25 -12.64
N PRO A 249 10.81 5.69 -13.39
CA PRO A 249 11.09 4.97 -14.62
C PRO A 249 11.74 5.87 -15.69
N LEU A 250 12.51 5.29 -16.60
CA LEU A 250 13.20 6.02 -17.68
C LEU A 250 12.22 6.77 -18.61
N LEU A 251 11.04 6.19 -18.84
CA LEU A 251 9.91 6.77 -19.56
C LEU A 251 8.70 6.78 -18.65
N SER A 252 8.02 7.93 -18.57
CA SER A 252 6.70 7.96 -17.97
C SER A 252 5.72 7.11 -18.80
N GLN A 253 4.61 6.68 -18.21
CA GLN A 253 3.55 5.96 -18.95
C GLN A 253 3.06 6.72 -20.19
N LYS A 254 3.18 8.06 -20.18
CA LYS A 254 2.81 8.92 -21.29
C LYS A 254 3.87 8.88 -22.40
N ASP A 255 5.14 9.00 -22.04
CA ASP A 255 6.26 9.00 -23.01
C ASP A 255 6.42 7.62 -23.67
N ALA A 256 6.15 6.56 -22.92
CA ALA A 256 6.04 5.20 -23.44
C ALA A 256 4.94 5.06 -24.49
N ALA A 257 3.73 5.53 -24.20
CA ALA A 257 2.62 5.46 -25.16
C ALA A 257 2.89 6.30 -26.43
N GLU A 258 3.57 7.45 -26.29
CA GLU A 258 3.98 8.29 -27.40
C GLU A 258 5.10 7.67 -28.24
N ALA A 259 6.07 6.99 -27.60
CA ALA A 259 7.12 6.25 -28.27
C ALA A 259 6.55 5.05 -29.05
N GLU A 260 5.65 4.25 -28.46
CA GLU A 260 4.95 3.16 -29.13
C GLU A 260 4.13 3.66 -30.34
N ALA A 261 3.38 4.75 -30.17
CA ALA A 261 2.60 5.36 -31.25
C ALA A 261 3.48 5.89 -32.39
N ALA A 262 4.70 6.33 -32.08
CA ALA A 262 5.73 6.74 -33.03
C ALA A 262 6.51 5.55 -33.64
N GLY A 263 6.16 4.30 -33.31
CA GLY A 263 6.85 3.10 -33.79
C GLY A 263 8.24 2.90 -33.18
N ARG A 264 8.58 3.63 -32.11
CA ARG A 264 9.79 3.38 -31.32
C ARG A 264 9.51 2.22 -30.37
N PRO A 265 10.38 1.21 -30.29
CA PRO A 265 10.20 0.12 -29.35
C PRO A 265 10.31 0.67 -27.93
N VAL A 266 9.29 0.41 -27.12
CA VAL A 266 9.30 0.66 -25.68
C VAL A 266 9.40 -0.68 -24.98
N THR A 267 10.37 -0.80 -24.09
CA THR A 267 10.58 -1.99 -23.30
C THR A 267 9.84 -1.88 -21.96
N VAL A 268 9.62 -3.01 -21.30
CA VAL A 268 9.10 -3.01 -19.92
C VAL A 268 10.06 -2.27 -19.00
N GLU A 269 11.38 -2.38 -19.23
CA GLU A 269 12.42 -1.67 -18.49
C GLU A 269 12.27 -0.15 -18.57
N ASP A 270 11.86 0.39 -19.72
CA ASP A 270 11.67 1.82 -19.88
C ASP A 270 10.53 2.36 -18.99
N THR A 271 9.54 1.54 -18.63
CA THR A 271 8.35 1.94 -17.87
C THR A 271 8.33 1.45 -16.43
N THR A 272 9.39 0.76 -16.02
CA THR A 272 9.53 0.16 -14.69
C THR A 272 10.35 1.09 -13.79
N ASP A 273 9.92 1.22 -12.53
CA ASP A 273 10.62 2.05 -11.54
C ASP A 273 12.09 1.57 -11.40
N GLY A 274 13.03 2.51 -11.36
CA GLY A 274 14.46 2.20 -11.43
C GLY A 274 14.97 1.35 -10.27
N ASP A 275 14.37 1.47 -9.08
CA ASP A 275 14.68 0.64 -7.92
C ASP A 275 14.28 -0.83 -8.15
N GLN A 276 13.14 -1.07 -8.80
CA GLN A 276 12.68 -2.43 -9.15
C GLN A 276 13.63 -3.09 -10.14
N LEU A 277 14.15 -2.34 -11.13
CA LEU A 277 15.17 -2.83 -12.05
C LEU A 277 16.46 -3.22 -11.34
N MET A 278 16.94 -2.37 -10.42
CA MET A 278 18.13 -2.63 -9.62
C MET A 278 17.97 -3.85 -8.69
N ILE A 279 16.80 -4.00 -8.06
CA ILE A 279 16.46 -5.18 -7.25
C ILE A 279 16.46 -6.43 -8.11
N ALA A 280 15.76 -6.39 -9.25
CA ALA A 280 15.74 -7.50 -10.20
C ALA A 280 17.17 -7.86 -10.62
N ASP A 281 18.06 -6.87 -10.84
CA ASP A 281 19.43 -7.11 -11.33
C ASP A 281 20.26 -7.87 -10.31
N HIS A 282 20.06 -7.54 -9.05
CA HIS A 282 20.70 -8.24 -7.97
C HIS A 282 20.10 -9.64 -7.79
N LEU A 283 18.78 -9.79 -7.90
CA LEU A 283 18.10 -11.09 -7.86
C LEU A 283 18.61 -12.01 -8.99
N PHE A 284 18.67 -11.52 -10.22
CA PHE A 284 19.18 -12.29 -11.37
C PHE A 284 20.62 -12.78 -11.13
N ARG A 285 21.49 -11.92 -10.60
CA ARG A 285 22.89 -12.28 -10.31
C ARG A 285 23.06 -13.27 -9.15
N THR A 286 22.16 -13.25 -8.17
CA THR A 286 22.34 -14.01 -6.91
C THR A 286 21.43 -15.22 -6.76
N MET A 287 20.34 -15.28 -7.52
CA MET A 287 19.28 -16.30 -7.42
C MET A 287 19.14 -17.12 -8.72
N ARG A 288 20.03 -16.96 -9.70
CA ARG A 288 20.10 -17.84 -10.88
C ARG A 288 21.06 -19.01 -10.62
N GLY A 289 20.81 -20.14 -11.28
CA GLY A 289 21.69 -21.31 -11.26
C GLY A 289 21.54 -22.20 -10.02
N ALA A 290 20.55 -21.92 -9.17
CA ALA A 290 20.23 -22.71 -7.99
C ALA A 290 18.72 -22.65 -7.68
N ASP A 291 18.26 -23.51 -6.77
CA ASP A 291 16.86 -23.51 -6.33
C ASP A 291 16.64 -22.45 -5.24
N ASN A 292 15.74 -21.49 -5.49
CA ASN A 292 15.48 -20.39 -4.57
C ASN A 292 14.01 -19.96 -4.51
N LEU A 293 13.66 -19.23 -3.45
CA LEU A 293 12.35 -18.59 -3.31
C LEU A 293 12.50 -17.07 -3.15
N VAL A 294 11.66 -16.30 -3.83
CA VAL A 294 11.61 -14.83 -3.74
C VAL A 294 10.21 -14.43 -3.32
N PHE A 295 10.04 -14.03 -2.06
CA PHE A 295 8.76 -13.58 -1.54
C PHE A 295 8.54 -12.10 -1.81
N ALA A 296 7.37 -11.76 -2.36
CA ALA A 296 6.91 -10.38 -2.50
C ALA A 296 5.57 -10.17 -1.78
N ASN A 297 5.34 -8.96 -1.28
CA ASN A 297 4.17 -8.63 -0.47
C ASN A 297 2.88 -8.49 -1.28
N SER A 298 2.97 -8.26 -2.59
CA SER A 298 1.82 -8.12 -3.46
C SER A 298 1.88 -9.06 -4.66
N ARG A 299 0.71 -9.46 -5.19
CA ARG A 299 0.62 -10.24 -6.44
C ARG A 299 1.18 -9.45 -7.62
N ARG A 300 1.03 -8.12 -7.59
CA ARG A 300 1.58 -7.21 -8.60
C ARG A 300 3.10 -7.32 -8.67
N ASP A 301 3.78 -7.25 -7.52
CA ASP A 301 5.24 -7.35 -7.48
C ASP A 301 5.71 -8.73 -7.94
N VAL A 302 5.00 -9.80 -7.58
CA VAL A 302 5.32 -11.16 -8.07
C VAL A 302 5.37 -11.21 -9.60
N GLU A 303 4.34 -10.71 -10.26
CA GLU A 303 4.26 -10.71 -11.73
C GLU A 303 5.34 -9.80 -12.34
N ILE A 304 5.55 -8.60 -11.79
CA ILE A 304 6.59 -7.66 -12.27
C ILE A 304 7.98 -8.29 -12.17
N TYR A 305 8.38 -8.79 -10.99
CA TYR A 305 9.72 -9.35 -10.82
C TYR A 305 9.91 -10.65 -11.60
N ALA A 306 8.89 -11.50 -11.72
CA ALA A 306 8.99 -12.72 -12.53
C ALA A 306 9.19 -12.38 -14.03
N ASP A 307 8.46 -11.40 -14.55
CA ASP A 307 8.58 -10.93 -15.93
C ASP A 307 9.96 -10.31 -16.19
N LEU A 308 10.41 -9.38 -15.35
CA LEU A 308 11.76 -8.76 -15.47
C LEU A 308 12.88 -9.81 -15.47
N LEU A 309 12.80 -10.80 -14.59
CA LEU A 309 13.82 -11.86 -14.50
C LEU A 309 13.78 -12.81 -15.70
N ALA A 310 12.59 -13.12 -16.22
CA ALA A 310 12.42 -13.93 -17.44
C ALA A 310 12.96 -13.20 -18.68
N GLN A 311 12.67 -11.90 -18.83
CA GLN A 311 13.20 -11.07 -19.92
C GLN A 311 14.73 -11.01 -19.90
N ARG A 312 15.36 -10.98 -18.71
CA ARG A 312 16.82 -11.06 -18.61
C ARG A 312 17.40 -12.41 -18.99
N CYS A 313 16.69 -13.51 -18.74
CA CYS A 313 17.10 -14.81 -19.27
C CYS A 313 17.07 -14.78 -20.80
N GLU A 314 16.02 -14.20 -21.39
CA GLU A 314 15.90 -14.08 -22.84
C GLU A 314 17.01 -13.20 -23.46
N SER A 315 17.28 -12.03 -22.86
CA SER A 315 18.30 -11.10 -23.36
C SER A 315 19.71 -11.68 -23.28
N GLU A 316 20.04 -12.45 -22.24
CA GLU A 316 21.30 -13.19 -22.11
C GLU A 316 21.31 -14.53 -22.86
N ARG A 317 20.21 -14.92 -23.53
CA ARG A 317 20.02 -16.20 -24.24
C ARG A 317 20.21 -17.43 -23.35
N LEU A 318 19.70 -17.34 -22.13
CA LEU A 318 19.69 -18.38 -21.13
C LEU A 318 18.31 -19.04 -21.03
N PRO A 319 18.22 -20.31 -20.59
CA PRO A 319 16.94 -20.91 -20.24
C PRO A 319 16.23 -20.11 -19.15
N ASN A 320 14.90 -19.99 -19.22
CA ASN A 320 14.16 -19.33 -18.15
C ASN A 320 14.16 -20.20 -16.87
N GLU A 321 14.71 -19.63 -15.80
CA GLU A 321 14.78 -20.25 -14.47
C GLU A 321 13.82 -19.59 -13.47
N PHE A 322 13.10 -18.53 -13.86
CA PHE A 322 12.26 -17.72 -12.97
C PHE A 322 10.77 -17.88 -13.28
N PHE A 323 9.96 -18.18 -12.25
CA PHE A 323 8.53 -18.47 -12.41
C PHE A 323 7.68 -17.78 -11.33
N PRO A 324 6.52 -17.20 -11.69
CA PRO A 324 5.59 -16.63 -10.71
C PRO A 324 4.76 -17.72 -10.01
N HIS A 325 4.41 -17.51 -8.74
CA HIS A 325 3.52 -18.39 -7.99
C HIS A 325 2.64 -17.64 -6.98
N HIS A 326 1.34 -17.54 -7.24
CA HIS A 326 0.36 -16.97 -6.31
C HIS A 326 -1.06 -17.52 -6.52
N GLY A 327 -1.96 -17.26 -5.57
CA GLY A 327 -3.30 -17.87 -5.52
C GLY A 327 -4.23 -17.59 -6.70
N SER A 328 -4.00 -16.52 -7.47
CA SER A 328 -4.75 -16.20 -8.69
C SER A 328 -4.34 -17.00 -9.92
N LEU A 329 -3.22 -17.75 -9.88
CA LEU A 329 -2.79 -18.58 -11.00
C LEU A 329 -3.64 -19.85 -11.10
N SER A 330 -3.78 -20.34 -12.34
CA SER A 330 -4.46 -21.59 -12.61
C SER A 330 -3.81 -22.75 -11.83
N ARG A 331 -4.60 -23.77 -11.54
CA ARG A 331 -4.11 -24.96 -10.84
C ARG A 331 -2.97 -25.64 -11.61
N GLU A 332 -3.12 -25.77 -12.93
CA GLU A 332 -2.14 -26.40 -13.82
C GLU A 332 -0.79 -25.69 -13.74
N LEU A 333 -0.77 -24.34 -13.81
CA LEU A 333 0.47 -23.56 -13.71
C LEU A 333 1.17 -23.73 -12.36
N ARG A 334 0.40 -23.74 -11.25
CA ARG A 334 0.97 -23.97 -9.92
C ARG A 334 1.58 -25.37 -9.78
N GLU A 335 0.87 -26.40 -10.24
CA GLU A 335 1.36 -27.78 -10.22
C GLU A 335 2.58 -28.00 -11.13
N ASP A 336 2.71 -27.26 -12.24
CA ASP A 336 3.91 -27.28 -13.08
C ASP A 336 5.13 -26.70 -12.34
N VAL A 337 4.98 -25.53 -11.69
CA VAL A 337 6.06 -24.88 -10.93
C VAL A 337 6.48 -25.73 -9.72
N GLU A 338 5.52 -26.28 -8.98
CA GLU A 338 5.79 -27.19 -7.85
C GLU A 338 6.56 -28.45 -8.32
N ARG A 339 6.24 -28.98 -9.51
CA ARG A 339 6.97 -30.10 -10.11
C ARG A 339 8.39 -29.72 -10.50
N PHE A 340 8.59 -28.51 -11.04
CA PHE A 340 9.94 -28.02 -11.37
C PHE A 340 10.80 -27.88 -10.11
N LEU A 341 10.25 -27.40 -9.00
CA LEU A 341 10.98 -27.33 -7.71
C LEU A 341 11.35 -28.72 -7.14
N LYS A 342 10.50 -29.73 -7.36
CA LYS A 342 10.81 -31.12 -6.97
C LYS A 342 11.88 -31.75 -7.87
N ASP A 343 11.98 -31.32 -9.12
CA ASP A 343 12.95 -31.79 -10.10
C ASP A 343 14.32 -31.10 -9.92
N ARG A 344 15.24 -31.77 -9.23
CA ARG A 344 16.60 -31.26 -8.96
C ARG A 344 17.55 -31.30 -10.16
N THR A 345 17.08 -31.63 -11.36
CA THR A 345 17.92 -31.67 -12.56
C THR A 345 18.16 -30.29 -13.18
N ARG A 346 17.33 -29.31 -12.85
CA ARG A 346 17.41 -27.92 -13.34
C ARG A 346 17.24 -26.92 -12.20
N PRO A 347 17.97 -25.80 -12.21
CA PRO A 347 17.78 -24.73 -11.24
C PRO A 347 16.44 -24.02 -11.45
N VAL A 348 15.74 -23.73 -10.36
CA VAL A 348 14.43 -23.06 -10.38
C VAL A 348 14.33 -22.02 -9.27
N THR A 349 14.06 -20.77 -9.65
CA THR A 349 13.72 -19.70 -8.71
C THR A 349 12.27 -19.29 -8.86
N VAL A 350 11.52 -19.34 -7.76
CA VAL A 350 10.10 -19.01 -7.78
C VAL A 350 9.86 -17.69 -7.07
N VAL A 351 9.22 -16.75 -7.78
CA VAL A 351 8.74 -15.48 -7.22
C VAL A 351 7.31 -15.70 -6.73
N CYS A 352 7.04 -15.53 -5.44
CA CYS A 352 5.77 -15.92 -4.86
C CYS A 352 5.25 -14.98 -3.78
N THR A 353 3.95 -15.06 -3.49
CA THR A 353 3.40 -14.52 -2.24
C THR A 353 3.56 -15.55 -1.11
N SER A 354 2.81 -15.44 -0.01
CA SER A 354 2.79 -16.42 1.09
C SER A 354 2.33 -17.84 0.70
N THR A 355 1.94 -18.08 -0.56
CA THR A 355 1.51 -19.41 -1.04
C THR A 355 2.54 -20.52 -0.88
N LEU A 356 3.84 -20.22 -0.92
CA LEU A 356 4.94 -21.18 -0.71
C LEU A 356 5.64 -21.00 0.64
N GLU A 357 5.04 -20.24 1.56
CA GLU A 357 5.54 -20.11 2.93
C GLU A 357 5.32 -21.43 3.71
N MET A 358 4.21 -22.11 3.42
CA MET A 358 3.70 -23.27 4.14
C MET A 358 4.10 -24.63 3.54
N GLY A 359 4.11 -25.66 4.41
CA GLY A 359 4.68 -27.02 4.38
C GLY A 359 4.84 -27.88 3.12
N ILE A 360 4.61 -27.40 1.90
CA ILE A 360 4.78 -28.23 0.69
C ILE A 360 6.25 -28.71 0.62
N ASP A 361 6.46 -30.02 0.45
CA ASP A 361 7.77 -30.63 0.32
C ASP A 361 8.37 -30.35 -1.07
N ILE A 362 8.86 -29.13 -1.23
CA ILE A 362 9.64 -28.66 -2.38
C ILE A 362 11.15 -28.89 -2.17
N GLY A 363 11.55 -29.61 -1.11
CA GLY A 363 12.93 -29.73 -0.69
C GLY A 363 13.51 -28.45 -0.04
N SER A 364 14.79 -28.52 0.32
CA SER A 364 15.54 -27.38 0.86
C SER A 364 16.13 -26.51 -0.24
N MET A 365 15.83 -25.23 -0.15
CA MET A 365 16.28 -24.18 -1.07
C MET A 365 17.68 -23.70 -0.70
N THR A 366 18.38 -23.13 -1.67
CA THR A 366 19.70 -22.54 -1.46
C THR A 366 19.57 -21.22 -0.72
N ALA A 367 18.62 -20.38 -1.12
CA ALA A 367 18.33 -19.13 -0.45
C ALA A 367 16.87 -18.71 -0.55
N VAL A 368 16.48 -17.83 0.37
CA VAL A 368 15.23 -17.09 0.31
C VAL A 368 15.49 -15.59 0.21
N ALA A 369 14.72 -14.91 -0.64
CA ALA A 369 14.66 -13.46 -0.73
C ALA A 369 13.30 -12.93 -0.26
N GLN A 370 13.30 -11.75 0.33
CA GLN A 370 12.13 -10.99 0.76
C GLN A 370 12.16 -9.60 0.11
N ILE A 371 11.14 -9.26 -0.67
CA ILE A 371 10.96 -7.96 -1.30
C ILE A 371 9.94 -7.15 -0.49
N GLY A 372 10.35 -5.95 -0.06
CA GLY A 372 9.60 -5.09 0.84
C GLY A 372 9.63 -5.58 2.29
N THR A 373 9.09 -4.76 3.19
CA THR A 373 9.08 -5.04 4.63
C THR A 373 8.38 -6.38 4.92
N PRO A 374 8.98 -7.29 5.70
CA PRO A 374 8.35 -8.56 6.05
C PRO A 374 7.02 -8.36 6.78
N PRO A 375 6.02 -9.24 6.59
CA PRO A 375 4.72 -9.09 7.25
C PRO A 375 4.77 -9.40 8.76
N SER A 376 5.66 -10.29 9.19
CA SER A 376 5.88 -10.65 10.59
C SER A 376 7.22 -11.36 10.77
N VAL A 377 7.72 -11.42 12.01
CA VAL A 377 8.91 -12.20 12.38
C VAL A 377 8.63 -13.70 12.26
N ALA A 378 7.41 -14.14 12.60
CA ALA A 378 6.96 -15.50 12.37
C ALA A 378 7.08 -15.92 10.88
N ALA A 379 6.61 -15.06 9.96
CA ALA A 379 6.71 -15.32 8.52
C ALA A 379 8.17 -15.38 8.05
N LEU A 380 9.03 -14.45 8.51
CA LEU A 380 10.46 -14.49 8.23
C LEU A 380 11.11 -15.81 8.68
N ARG A 381 10.78 -16.28 9.88
CA ARG A 381 11.32 -17.53 10.43
C ARG A 381 10.90 -18.74 9.59
N GLN A 382 9.64 -18.79 9.15
CA GLN A 382 9.14 -19.85 8.28
C GLN A 382 9.82 -19.84 6.91
N ARG A 383 9.95 -18.65 6.32
CA ARG A 383 10.64 -18.43 5.04
C ARG A 383 12.11 -18.83 5.14
N LEU A 384 12.83 -18.41 6.18
CA LEU A 384 14.21 -18.81 6.43
C LEU A 384 14.33 -20.34 6.57
N GLY A 385 13.37 -20.99 7.22
CA GLY A 385 13.31 -22.44 7.37
C GLY A 385 13.11 -23.23 6.07
N ARG A 386 12.86 -22.56 4.93
CA ARG A 386 12.89 -23.16 3.58
C ARG A 386 14.29 -23.19 2.98
N SER A 387 15.23 -22.42 3.52
CA SER A 387 16.62 -22.37 3.05
C SER A 387 17.57 -23.18 3.92
N GLY A 388 18.61 -23.73 3.28
CA GLY A 388 19.67 -24.48 3.92
C GLY A 388 19.42 -25.99 3.87
N ARG A 389 20.38 -26.72 3.29
CA ARG A 389 20.43 -28.19 3.31
C ARG A 389 21.14 -28.68 4.58
N ARG A 390 21.11 -29.99 4.85
CA ARG A 390 21.88 -30.60 5.94
C ARG A 390 23.35 -30.21 5.75
N ASP A 391 23.93 -29.53 6.74
CA ASP A 391 25.30 -28.99 6.76
C ASP A 391 25.59 -27.74 5.90
N GLU A 392 24.57 -27.15 5.25
CA GLU A 392 24.69 -25.87 4.53
C GLU A 392 24.03 -24.71 5.29
N PRO A 393 24.54 -23.48 5.17
CA PRO A 393 23.96 -22.33 5.86
C PRO A 393 22.60 -21.91 5.28
N SER A 394 21.67 -21.51 6.14
CA SER A 394 20.40 -20.92 5.74
C SER A 394 20.63 -19.47 5.30
N THR A 395 20.27 -19.13 4.06
CA THR A 395 20.54 -17.80 3.50
C THR A 395 19.25 -17.00 3.32
N LEU A 396 19.17 -15.84 3.96
CA LEU A 396 18.07 -14.89 3.81
C LEU A 396 18.57 -13.54 3.28
N ARG A 397 17.92 -13.06 2.21
CA ARG A 397 18.14 -11.75 1.61
C ARG A 397 16.88 -10.90 1.73
N ALA A 398 16.98 -9.65 2.18
CA ALA A 398 15.86 -8.71 2.13
C ALA A 398 16.20 -7.50 1.25
N TYR A 399 15.21 -7.01 0.51
CA TYR A 399 15.29 -5.89 -0.41
C TYR A 399 14.26 -4.85 0.00
N ILE A 400 14.73 -3.71 0.49
CA ILE A 400 13.87 -2.63 0.99
C ILE A 400 14.08 -1.40 0.14
N THR A 401 12.99 -0.85 -0.40
CA THR A 401 12.97 0.45 -1.06
C THR A 401 12.45 1.51 -0.08
N GLU A 402 13.11 2.66 -0.03
CA GLU A 402 12.70 3.86 0.69
C GLU A 402 12.55 5.03 -0.30
N ASP A 403 11.63 5.96 -0.04
CA ASP A 403 11.43 7.11 -0.92
C ASP A 403 12.65 8.05 -0.93
N GLU A 404 12.92 8.75 -2.04
CA GLU A 404 13.94 9.79 -2.03
C GLU A 404 13.48 11.00 -1.22
N LEU A 405 14.39 11.62 -0.45
CA LEU A 405 14.01 12.76 0.39
C LEU A 405 14.02 14.05 -0.45
N ASP A 406 12.89 14.73 -0.48
CA ASP A 406 12.69 16.00 -1.15
C ASP A 406 12.06 17.04 -0.21
N GLY A 407 11.70 18.22 -0.74
CA GLY A 407 11.06 19.28 0.05
C GLY A 407 9.66 18.95 0.57
N LYS A 408 9.08 17.80 0.20
CA LYS A 408 7.74 17.33 0.57
C LYS A 408 7.79 16.10 1.48
N SER A 409 8.96 15.51 1.70
CA SER A 409 9.13 14.36 2.59
C SER A 409 8.64 14.66 4.01
N THR A 410 7.91 13.70 4.56
CA THR A 410 7.44 13.73 5.94
C THR A 410 8.52 13.25 6.89
N LEU A 411 8.35 13.50 8.20
CA LEU A 411 9.25 12.94 9.21
C LEU A 411 9.29 11.40 9.16
N VAL A 412 8.18 10.76 8.79
CA VAL A 412 8.12 9.29 8.66
C VAL A 412 9.05 8.80 7.54
N ASP A 413 9.13 9.55 6.44
CA ASP A 413 10.03 9.28 5.32
C ASP A 413 11.50 9.52 5.71
N GLU A 414 11.77 10.60 6.44
CA GLU A 414 13.11 10.89 6.96
C GLU A 414 13.62 9.82 7.94
N LEU A 415 12.69 9.16 8.66
CA LEU A 415 13.01 8.10 9.60
C LEU A 415 13.36 6.76 8.94
N ARG A 416 13.10 6.58 7.64
CA ARG A 416 13.36 5.31 6.91
C ARG A 416 12.67 4.12 7.56
N CYS A 417 11.40 4.30 7.88
CA CYS A 417 10.66 3.38 8.75
C CYS A 417 10.58 1.95 8.20
N GLY A 418 10.57 1.75 6.87
CA GLY A 418 10.50 0.42 6.25
C GLY A 418 11.77 -0.39 6.50
N LEU A 419 12.93 0.24 6.29
CA LEU A 419 14.25 -0.34 6.52
C LEU A 419 14.47 -0.60 8.02
N VAL A 420 14.10 0.35 8.87
CA VAL A 420 14.26 0.21 10.32
C VAL A 420 13.33 -0.88 10.88
N GLN A 421 12.09 -0.97 10.40
CA GLN A 421 11.17 -2.05 10.77
C GLN A 421 11.71 -3.42 10.33
N THR A 422 12.22 -3.52 9.11
CA THR A 422 12.84 -4.76 8.61
C THR A 422 14.05 -5.14 9.46
N THR A 423 14.90 -4.16 9.80
CA THR A 423 16.07 -4.36 10.63
C THR A 423 15.69 -4.88 12.01
N ALA A 424 14.68 -4.27 12.63
CA ALA A 424 14.10 -4.69 13.90
C ALA A 424 13.56 -6.13 13.86
N MET A 425 12.84 -6.49 12.79
CA MET A 425 12.32 -7.84 12.61
C MET A 425 13.42 -8.89 12.42
N VAL A 426 14.50 -8.56 11.70
CA VAL A 426 15.67 -9.44 11.54
C VAL A 426 16.42 -9.62 12.85
N GLU A 427 16.57 -8.57 13.67
CA GLU A 427 17.14 -8.71 15.01
C GLU A 427 16.28 -9.60 15.92
N LEU A 428 14.96 -9.41 15.91
CA LEU A 428 14.04 -10.25 16.68
C LEU A 428 14.07 -11.72 16.23
N LEU A 429 14.23 -11.96 14.92
CA LEU A 429 14.45 -13.29 14.37
C LEU A 429 15.74 -13.93 14.94
N LEU A 430 16.83 -13.16 15.01
CA LEU A 430 18.10 -13.61 15.59
C LEU A 430 17.99 -13.85 17.11
N GLU A 431 17.16 -13.08 17.81
CA GLU A 431 16.77 -13.31 19.22
C GLU A 431 15.84 -14.52 19.39
N LYS A 432 15.44 -15.19 18.30
CA LYS A 432 14.48 -16.30 18.26
C LYS A 432 13.09 -15.93 18.79
N TRP A 433 12.78 -14.63 18.82
CA TRP A 433 11.47 -14.12 19.18
C TRP A 433 10.54 -14.16 17.96
N VAL A 434 9.27 -14.52 18.17
CA VAL A 434 8.20 -14.33 17.18
C VAL A 434 6.96 -13.83 17.90
N GLU A 435 6.05 -13.22 17.16
CA GLU A 435 4.85 -12.61 17.71
C GLU A 435 3.98 -13.64 18.45
N PRO A 436 3.41 -13.29 19.61
CA PRO A 436 2.38 -14.12 20.23
C PRO A 436 1.11 -14.13 19.35
N PRO A 437 0.35 -15.23 19.35
CA PRO A 437 -0.92 -15.28 18.63
C PRO A 437 -1.90 -14.25 19.21
N ALA A 438 -2.66 -13.59 18.34
CA ALA A 438 -3.64 -12.56 18.73
C ALA A 438 -4.72 -13.14 19.66
N ASP A 439 -5.40 -12.30 20.44
CA ASP A 439 -6.54 -12.76 21.24
C ASP A 439 -7.65 -13.28 20.29
N PRO A 440 -8.11 -14.55 20.41
CA PRO A 440 -9.15 -15.10 19.54
C PRO A 440 -10.52 -14.41 19.69
N GLY A 441 -10.72 -13.52 20.66
CA GLY A 441 -11.97 -12.78 20.85
C GLY A 441 -13.17 -13.70 21.15
N LEU A 442 -14.34 -13.38 20.60
CA LEU A 442 -15.58 -14.16 20.78
C LEU A 442 -15.88 -15.15 19.63
N ASN A 443 -15.26 -14.97 18.47
CA ASN A 443 -15.50 -15.78 17.25
C ASN A 443 -16.99 -15.99 16.88
N LEU A 444 -17.84 -14.98 17.10
CA LEU A 444 -19.30 -15.11 16.93
C LEU A 444 -19.72 -15.52 15.51
N SER A 445 -19.05 -15.01 14.48
CA SER A 445 -19.31 -15.43 13.10
C SER A 445 -19.07 -16.92 12.89
N THR A 446 -17.99 -17.46 13.44
CA THR A 446 -17.70 -18.89 13.35
C THR A 446 -18.69 -19.69 14.21
N LEU A 447 -19.07 -19.19 15.38
CA LEU A 447 -20.11 -19.82 16.21
C LEU A 447 -21.45 -19.93 15.46
N ILE A 448 -21.88 -18.90 14.72
CA ILE A 448 -23.10 -18.97 13.87
C ILE A 448 -23.02 -20.13 12.88
N GLN A 449 -21.89 -20.26 12.18
CA GLN A 449 -21.66 -21.35 11.24
C GLN A 449 -21.72 -22.70 11.95
N GLN A 450 -21.09 -22.83 13.12
CA GLN A 450 -21.06 -24.07 13.89
C GLN A 450 -22.43 -24.45 14.46
N ILE A 451 -23.25 -23.48 14.89
CA ILE A 451 -24.64 -23.72 15.29
C ILE A 451 -25.44 -24.33 14.13
N LEU A 452 -25.36 -23.73 12.93
CA LEU A 452 -26.01 -24.26 11.74
C LEU A 452 -25.48 -25.67 11.40
N SER A 453 -24.18 -25.90 11.53
CA SER A 453 -23.60 -27.22 11.28
C SER A 453 -24.07 -28.30 12.26
N VAL A 454 -24.21 -27.97 13.55
CA VAL A 454 -24.74 -28.90 14.56
C VAL A 454 -26.20 -29.24 14.26
N ILE A 455 -27.02 -28.26 13.89
CA ILE A 455 -28.41 -28.49 13.48
C ILE A 455 -28.45 -29.42 12.25
N ALA A 456 -27.61 -29.16 11.24
CA ALA A 456 -27.50 -30.00 10.05
C ALA A 456 -27.06 -31.44 10.37
N GLN A 457 -26.04 -31.59 11.22
CA GLN A 457 -25.47 -32.89 11.62
C GLN A 457 -26.52 -33.81 12.26
N HIS A 458 -27.42 -33.25 13.07
CA HIS A 458 -28.40 -34.00 13.85
C HIS A 458 -29.81 -33.98 13.25
N GLY A 459 -30.06 -33.17 12.22
CA GLY A 459 -31.40 -32.91 11.68
C GLY A 459 -32.28 -32.04 12.59
N GLY A 460 -31.67 -31.37 13.57
CA GLY A 460 -32.32 -30.60 14.63
C GLY A 460 -31.58 -30.74 15.96
N ALA A 461 -31.55 -29.67 16.76
CA ALA A 461 -30.98 -29.71 18.11
C ALA A 461 -31.63 -28.66 19.02
N THR A 462 -31.69 -28.91 20.32
CA THR A 462 -32.15 -27.93 21.30
C THR A 462 -31.05 -26.90 21.59
N ALA A 463 -31.45 -25.69 22.02
CA ALA A 463 -30.49 -24.65 22.41
C ALA A 463 -29.54 -25.11 23.53
N ALA A 464 -30.00 -25.98 24.44
CA ALA A 464 -29.19 -26.53 25.52
C ALA A 464 -28.09 -27.48 24.99
N GLU A 465 -28.44 -28.38 24.07
CA GLU A 465 -27.49 -29.31 23.44
C GLU A 465 -26.42 -28.56 22.63
N ILE A 466 -26.82 -27.52 21.89
CA ILE A 466 -25.89 -26.70 21.12
C ILE A 466 -24.97 -25.91 22.06
N HIS A 467 -25.50 -25.28 23.11
CA HIS A 467 -24.67 -24.56 24.08
C HIS A 467 -23.69 -25.48 24.81
N GLN A 468 -24.13 -26.69 25.20
CA GLN A 468 -23.27 -27.66 25.88
C GLN A 468 -22.17 -28.21 24.96
N SER A 469 -22.41 -28.31 23.66
CA SER A 469 -21.41 -28.81 22.70
C SER A 469 -20.46 -27.74 22.18
N LEU A 470 -20.90 -26.48 22.04
CA LEU A 470 -20.09 -25.43 21.42
C LEU A 470 -19.56 -24.39 22.41
N CYS A 471 -20.38 -23.94 23.37
CA CYS A 471 -20.03 -22.87 24.31
C CYS A 471 -19.46 -23.48 25.60
N GLY A 472 -20.19 -23.42 26.74
CA GLY A 472 -19.84 -24.00 28.05
C GLY A 472 -18.49 -24.76 28.15
N PRO A 473 -18.47 -26.11 28.03
CA PRO A 473 -17.23 -26.91 28.03
C PRO A 473 -16.58 -27.07 26.63
N GLY A 474 -17.17 -26.46 25.61
CA GLY A 474 -16.70 -26.44 24.22
C GLY A 474 -15.76 -25.27 23.91
N PRO A 475 -15.41 -25.07 22.64
CA PRO A 475 -14.37 -24.13 22.23
C PRO A 475 -14.80 -22.65 22.17
N PHE A 476 -16.08 -22.34 22.33
CA PHE A 476 -16.62 -20.98 22.42
C PHE A 476 -17.02 -20.64 23.87
N ASP A 477 -16.18 -21.03 24.83
CA ASP A 477 -16.39 -20.91 26.28
C ASP A 477 -16.63 -19.46 26.77
N ARG A 478 -16.10 -18.46 26.03
CA ARG A 478 -16.32 -17.03 26.29
C ARG A 478 -17.74 -16.53 25.99
N VAL A 479 -18.57 -17.34 25.32
CA VAL A 479 -19.96 -17.01 25.02
C VAL A 479 -20.87 -17.58 26.12
N ASP A 480 -21.25 -16.72 27.06
CA ASP A 480 -22.19 -17.07 28.13
C ASP A 480 -23.62 -17.36 27.62
N PRO A 481 -24.50 -17.97 28.44
CA PRO A 481 -25.87 -18.29 28.03
C PRO A 481 -26.71 -17.08 27.60
N GLN A 482 -26.44 -15.88 28.12
CA GLN A 482 -27.18 -14.67 27.76
C GLN A 482 -26.81 -14.20 26.37
N ARG A 483 -25.51 -14.14 26.05
CA ARG A 483 -24.99 -13.84 24.71
C ARG A 483 -25.44 -14.89 23.70
N PHE A 484 -25.38 -16.16 24.06
CA PHE A 484 -25.85 -17.25 23.20
C PHE A 484 -27.33 -17.12 22.86
N ALA A 485 -28.19 -16.83 23.85
CA ALA A 485 -29.61 -16.61 23.61
C ALA A 485 -29.89 -15.39 22.71
N ARG A 486 -29.11 -14.31 22.84
CA ARG A 486 -29.19 -13.15 21.93
C ARG A 486 -28.79 -13.53 20.51
N LEU A 487 -27.69 -14.27 20.36
CA LEU A 487 -27.19 -14.74 19.06
C LEU A 487 -28.25 -15.58 18.34
N LEU A 488 -28.89 -16.53 19.04
CA LEU A 488 -29.99 -17.32 18.47
C LEU A 488 -31.17 -16.46 18.02
N ARG A 489 -31.55 -15.42 18.78
CA ARG A 489 -32.61 -14.48 18.36
C ARG A 489 -32.22 -13.68 17.12
N ALA A 490 -30.95 -13.25 17.04
CA ALA A 490 -30.43 -12.54 15.87
C ALA A 490 -30.45 -13.44 14.62
N MET A 491 -30.02 -14.71 14.76
CA MET A 491 -30.11 -15.73 13.71
C MET A 491 -31.55 -16.00 13.27
N ALA A 492 -32.49 -16.11 14.21
CA ALA A 492 -33.91 -16.32 13.91
C ALA A 492 -34.53 -15.12 13.16
N THR A 493 -34.13 -13.90 13.51
CA THR A 493 -34.59 -12.67 12.82
C THR A 493 -34.17 -12.64 11.36
N LYS A 494 -33.06 -13.30 11.01
CA LYS A 494 -32.53 -13.44 9.65
C LYS A 494 -32.98 -14.73 8.96
N ASP A 495 -33.96 -15.46 9.52
CA ASP A 495 -34.47 -16.73 8.98
C ASP A 495 -33.37 -17.79 8.75
N LEU A 496 -32.32 -17.76 9.58
CA LEU A 496 -31.27 -18.79 9.60
C LEU A 496 -31.70 -20.01 10.41
N ILE A 497 -32.45 -19.79 11.48
CA ILE A 497 -33.00 -20.85 12.33
C ILE A 497 -34.47 -20.58 12.63
N THR A 498 -35.20 -21.65 12.90
CA THR A 498 -36.58 -21.61 13.41
C THR A 498 -36.71 -22.57 14.58
N GLN A 499 -37.64 -22.30 15.50
CA GLN A 499 -37.91 -23.15 16.64
C GLN A 499 -39.30 -23.79 16.51
N VAL A 500 -39.36 -25.12 16.60
CA VAL A 500 -40.63 -25.86 16.65
C VAL A 500 -41.16 -25.95 18.08
N SER A 501 -42.41 -26.36 18.25
CA SER A 501 -43.14 -26.29 19.53
C SER A 501 -42.52 -27.07 20.69
N ASP A 502 -41.72 -28.10 20.40
CA ASP A 502 -41.01 -28.90 21.41
C ASP A 502 -39.68 -28.28 21.86
N GLY A 503 -39.31 -27.12 21.31
CA GLY A 503 -38.08 -26.40 21.62
C GLY A 503 -36.90 -26.72 20.71
N THR A 504 -37.04 -27.69 19.80
CA THR A 504 -36.00 -28.04 18.81
C THR A 504 -35.78 -26.91 17.83
N LEU A 505 -34.51 -26.58 17.59
CA LEU A 505 -34.09 -25.64 16.55
C LEU A 505 -33.83 -26.39 15.26
N LEU A 506 -34.42 -25.88 14.17
CA LEU A 506 -34.23 -26.34 12.80
C LEU A 506 -33.67 -25.17 11.97
N HIS A 507 -33.19 -25.45 10.76
CA HIS A 507 -32.86 -24.37 9.84
C HIS A 507 -34.11 -23.61 9.43
N GLY A 508 -34.00 -22.29 9.39
CA GLY A 508 -34.92 -21.43 8.65
C GLY A 508 -34.67 -21.54 7.15
N ARG A 509 -35.43 -20.79 6.34
CA ARG A 509 -35.32 -20.88 4.88
C ARG A 509 -33.93 -20.51 4.38
N ASP A 510 -33.35 -19.44 4.92
CA ASP A 510 -32.05 -18.94 4.48
C ASP A 510 -30.91 -19.74 5.12
N GLY A 511 -31.12 -20.30 6.31
CA GLY A 511 -30.20 -21.28 6.91
C GLY A 511 -30.05 -22.54 6.07
N GLU A 512 -31.17 -23.11 5.61
CA GLU A 512 -31.18 -24.31 4.78
C GLU A 512 -30.47 -24.06 3.44
N ARG A 513 -30.71 -22.90 2.81
CA ARG A 513 -30.01 -22.49 1.59
C ARG A 513 -28.50 -22.34 1.82
N ALA A 514 -28.11 -21.77 2.95
CA ALA A 514 -26.72 -21.58 3.26
C ALA A 514 -25.99 -22.90 3.46
N VAL A 515 -26.50 -23.79 4.32
CA VAL A 515 -25.87 -25.09 4.66
C VAL A 515 -25.69 -25.98 3.43
N ASN A 516 -26.64 -25.94 2.50
CA ASN A 516 -26.58 -26.71 1.25
C ASN A 516 -25.65 -26.10 0.18
N HIS A 517 -25.10 -24.91 0.41
CA HIS A 517 -24.17 -24.26 -0.52
C HIS A 517 -22.71 -24.60 -0.17
N TYR A 518 -21.89 -24.94 -1.17
CA TYR A 518 -20.50 -25.39 -0.95
C TYR A 518 -19.62 -24.38 -0.19
N SER A 519 -19.92 -23.07 -0.30
CA SER A 519 -19.18 -22.05 0.44
C SER A 519 -19.44 -22.08 1.94
N PHE A 520 -20.47 -22.79 2.41
CA PHE A 520 -20.79 -22.93 3.83
C PHE A 520 -19.62 -23.48 4.64
N TYR A 521 -18.92 -24.49 4.10
CA TYR A 521 -17.91 -25.25 4.83
C TYR A 521 -16.67 -24.46 5.21
N ALA A 522 -16.36 -23.36 4.51
CA ALA A 522 -15.29 -22.44 4.91
C ALA A 522 -15.78 -21.45 5.97
N ALA A 523 -15.14 -21.42 7.15
CA ALA A 523 -15.51 -20.48 8.22
C ALA A 523 -15.18 -19.02 7.90
N PHE A 524 -14.11 -18.80 7.14
CA PHE A 524 -13.67 -17.48 6.73
C PHE A 524 -14.42 -17.01 5.48
N LYS A 525 -14.51 -15.69 5.31
CA LYS A 525 -15.03 -15.08 4.09
C LYS A 525 -14.06 -15.45 2.97
N THR A 526 -14.49 -16.26 2.01
CA THR A 526 -13.76 -16.38 0.76
C THR A 526 -13.89 -15.01 0.08
N PRO A 527 -12.78 -14.35 -0.30
CA PRO A 527 -12.82 -13.06 -0.97
C PRO A 527 -13.89 -13.11 -2.06
N GLN A 528 -14.92 -12.28 -1.91
CA GLN A 528 -15.97 -12.27 -2.91
C GLN A 528 -15.39 -11.53 -4.11
N GLU A 529 -15.36 -12.21 -5.23
CA GLU A 529 -14.95 -11.66 -6.51
C GLU A 529 -16.04 -10.70 -6.99
N TRP A 530 -15.79 -9.40 -6.90
CA TRP A 530 -16.69 -8.37 -7.41
C TRP A 530 -16.46 -8.19 -8.89
N ARG A 531 -17.55 -8.19 -9.66
CA ARG A 531 -17.48 -7.97 -11.10
C ARG A 531 -17.25 -6.49 -11.36
N LEU A 532 -16.12 -6.21 -11.98
CA LEU A 532 -15.78 -4.86 -12.41
C LEU A 532 -16.48 -4.60 -13.74
N VAL A 533 -17.28 -3.54 -13.83
CA VAL A 533 -18.05 -3.19 -15.03
C VAL A 533 -17.75 -1.75 -15.41
N ALA A 534 -17.29 -1.51 -16.63
CA ALA A 534 -17.13 -0.16 -17.17
C ALA A 534 -17.98 0.04 -18.41
N ASN A 535 -18.73 1.16 -18.46
CA ASN A 535 -19.63 1.50 -19.56
C ASN A 535 -20.59 0.35 -19.92
N GLY A 536 -21.13 -0.34 -18.90
CA GLY A 536 -22.02 -1.49 -19.08
C GLY A 536 -21.34 -2.79 -19.58
N ARG A 537 -20.01 -2.83 -19.73
CA ARG A 537 -19.25 -4.03 -20.12
C ARG A 537 -18.43 -4.59 -18.95
N PRO A 538 -18.44 -5.91 -18.72
CA PRO A 538 -17.61 -6.53 -17.69
C PRO A 538 -16.12 -6.48 -18.08
N LEU A 539 -15.28 -6.05 -17.14
CA LEU A 539 -13.82 -5.99 -17.26
C LEU A 539 -13.12 -7.22 -16.68
N GLY A 540 -13.69 -7.80 -15.61
CA GLY A 540 -13.13 -8.94 -14.89
C GLY A 540 -13.67 -8.98 -13.46
N THR A 541 -12.99 -9.68 -12.56
CA THR A 541 -13.34 -9.71 -11.14
C THR A 541 -12.18 -9.35 -10.24
N LEU A 542 -12.48 -8.74 -9.09
CA LEU A 542 -11.52 -8.39 -8.07
C LEU A 542 -12.00 -8.89 -6.70
N PRO A 543 -11.15 -9.57 -5.91
CA PRO A 543 -11.45 -9.85 -4.51
C PRO A 543 -11.47 -8.56 -3.71
N VAL A 544 -12.55 -8.35 -2.94
CA VAL A 544 -12.73 -7.15 -2.11
C VAL A 544 -12.76 -7.56 -0.65
N ASP A 545 -11.63 -7.33 0.03
CA ASP A 545 -11.41 -7.73 1.43
C ASP A 545 -11.47 -6.55 2.41
N HIS A 546 -11.56 -5.32 1.87
CA HIS A 546 -11.71 -4.07 2.63
C HIS A 546 -12.90 -3.26 2.11
N PRO A 547 -13.52 -2.39 2.94
CA PRO A 547 -14.61 -1.53 2.51
C PRO A 547 -14.20 -0.70 1.28
N ILE A 548 -14.98 -0.80 0.20
CA ILE A 548 -14.78 0.01 -1.01
C ILE A 548 -15.63 1.25 -0.91
N ILE A 549 -15.02 2.39 -1.22
CA ILE A 549 -15.66 3.70 -1.16
C ILE A 549 -15.91 4.18 -2.60
N GLU A 550 -17.13 4.65 -2.87
CA GLU A 550 -17.44 5.32 -4.14
C GLU A 550 -16.58 6.58 -4.29
N GLY A 551 -16.08 6.82 -5.49
CA GLY A 551 -15.13 7.91 -5.77
C GLY A 551 -13.66 7.53 -5.58
N ALA A 552 -13.37 6.38 -4.97
CA ALA A 552 -12.00 5.87 -4.84
C ALA A 552 -11.47 5.30 -6.17
N PHE A 553 -10.14 5.20 -6.29
CA PHE A 553 -9.48 4.73 -7.50
C PHE A 553 -9.05 3.26 -7.39
N LEU A 554 -9.12 2.52 -8.50
CA LEU A 554 -8.77 1.11 -8.60
C LEU A 554 -7.82 0.91 -9.79
N ILE A 555 -6.79 0.08 -9.64
CA ILE A 555 -6.00 -0.41 -10.77
C ILE A 555 -6.45 -1.83 -11.10
N PHE A 556 -6.87 -2.05 -12.35
CA PHE A 556 -7.26 -3.37 -12.83
C PHE A 556 -6.93 -3.53 -14.32
N SER A 557 -6.30 -4.64 -14.69
CA SER A 557 -5.81 -4.92 -16.05
C SER A 557 -4.87 -3.82 -16.58
N GLY A 558 -3.93 -3.37 -15.73
CA GLY A 558 -2.95 -2.33 -16.08
C GLY A 558 -3.55 -0.92 -16.31
N ARG A 559 -4.84 -0.72 -16.00
CA ARG A 559 -5.56 0.53 -16.23
C ARG A 559 -6.15 1.07 -14.94
N ARG A 560 -6.20 2.40 -14.80
CA ARG A 560 -6.81 3.11 -13.67
C ARG A 560 -8.30 3.35 -13.92
N TRP A 561 -9.08 3.07 -12.89
CA TRP A 561 -10.52 3.16 -12.88
C TRP A 561 -10.96 3.95 -11.66
N LYS A 562 -11.97 4.81 -11.80
CA LYS A 562 -12.65 5.44 -10.67
C LYS A 562 -13.94 4.68 -10.41
N ILE A 563 -14.20 4.36 -9.16
CA ILE A 563 -15.42 3.69 -8.74
C ILE A 563 -16.54 4.72 -8.75
N THR A 564 -17.52 4.53 -9.62
CA THR A 564 -18.67 5.45 -9.79
C THR A 564 -19.97 4.91 -9.22
N GLY A 565 -20.02 3.61 -8.93
CA GLY A 565 -21.17 2.97 -8.33
C GLY A 565 -20.77 1.62 -7.72
N ILE A 566 -21.34 1.28 -6.58
CA ILE A 566 -21.14 0.00 -5.91
C ILE A 566 -22.51 -0.67 -5.71
N ASP A 567 -22.80 -1.70 -6.50
CA ASP A 567 -23.96 -2.56 -6.25
C ASP A 567 -23.55 -3.75 -5.38
N ALA A 568 -23.66 -3.56 -4.07
CA ALA A 568 -23.34 -4.60 -3.09
C ALA A 568 -24.23 -5.85 -3.19
N LYS A 569 -25.44 -5.71 -3.73
CA LYS A 569 -26.39 -6.82 -3.87
C LYS A 569 -26.09 -7.65 -5.12
N ALA A 570 -25.69 -7.02 -6.21
CA ALA A 570 -25.29 -7.66 -7.46
C ALA A 570 -23.79 -8.02 -7.52
N ARG A 571 -22.99 -7.54 -6.56
CA ARG A 571 -21.51 -7.65 -6.51
C ARG A 571 -20.87 -7.06 -7.77
N VAL A 572 -21.34 -5.88 -8.16
CA VAL A 572 -20.83 -5.15 -9.32
C VAL A 572 -20.20 -3.85 -8.84
N ILE A 573 -18.97 -3.59 -9.26
CA ILE A 573 -18.32 -2.29 -9.10
C ILE A 573 -18.37 -1.63 -10.47
N GLU A 574 -19.12 -0.54 -10.56
CA GLU A 574 -19.15 0.29 -11.74
C GLU A 574 -17.94 1.22 -11.75
N LEU A 575 -17.25 1.17 -12.88
CA LEU A 575 -15.97 1.82 -13.10
C LEU A 575 -16.08 2.78 -14.28
N THR A 576 -15.52 3.96 -14.12
CA THR A 576 -15.22 4.86 -15.24
C THR A 576 -13.72 5.05 -15.36
N ARG A 577 -13.25 5.36 -16.57
CA ARG A 577 -11.81 5.51 -16.84
C ARG A 577 -11.28 6.76 -16.13
N ALA A 578 -10.16 6.64 -15.42
CA ALA A 578 -9.54 7.74 -14.68
C ALA A 578 -8.08 7.97 -15.10
N HIS A 579 -7.65 9.23 -15.20
CA HIS A 579 -6.31 9.63 -15.65
C HIS A 579 -5.43 10.27 -14.55
N GLY A 580 -5.83 10.25 -13.27
CA GLY A 580 -5.06 10.80 -12.14
C GLY A 580 -5.72 10.56 -10.77
N GLY A 581 -4.93 10.62 -9.69
CA GLY A 581 -5.27 10.26 -8.30
C GLY A 581 -4.41 9.10 -7.77
N LYS A 582 -3.92 9.18 -6.51
CA LYS A 582 -3.26 8.04 -5.84
C LYS A 582 -4.35 6.96 -5.64
N PRO A 583 -4.18 5.73 -6.17
CA PRO A 583 -5.09 4.64 -5.81
C PRO A 583 -5.09 4.49 -4.29
N PRO A 584 -6.23 4.28 -3.60
CA PRO A 584 -6.17 3.48 -2.39
C PRO A 584 -5.38 2.21 -2.70
N VAL A 585 -4.40 1.93 -1.85
CA VAL A 585 -3.63 0.69 -1.89
C VAL A 585 -4.59 -0.44 -1.58
N PHE A 586 -5.20 -1.03 -2.61
CA PHE A 586 -5.93 -2.27 -2.46
C PHE A 586 -4.92 -3.41 -2.39
N GLY A 587 -4.78 -3.98 -1.19
CA GLY A 587 -4.11 -5.26 -0.94
C GLY A 587 -2.60 -5.14 -0.77
N GLY A 588 -2.17 -4.57 0.35
CA GLY A 588 -0.75 -4.57 0.73
C GLY A 588 -0.41 -3.91 2.06
N GLU A 589 -1.38 -3.43 2.86
CA GLU A 589 -1.05 -3.18 4.27
C GLU A 589 -0.68 -4.53 4.88
N GLY A 590 0.58 -4.64 5.32
CA GLY A 590 1.07 -5.82 6.02
C GLY A 590 0.23 -6.11 7.26
N ALA A 591 0.44 -7.28 7.86
CA ALA A 591 -0.21 -7.59 9.13
C ALA A 591 0.06 -6.46 10.16
N PRO A 592 -0.91 -6.13 11.03
CA PRO A 592 -0.73 -5.11 12.05
C PRO A 592 0.57 -5.33 12.83
N VAL A 593 1.38 -4.28 12.95
CA VAL A 593 2.67 -4.36 13.64
C VAL A 593 2.45 -4.24 15.15
N GLY A 594 2.98 -5.20 15.92
CA GLY A 594 2.85 -5.22 17.37
C GLY A 594 3.89 -4.37 18.11
N ASP A 595 3.61 -4.07 19.39
CA ASP A 595 4.41 -3.22 20.28
C ASP A 595 5.89 -3.60 20.33
N ARG A 596 6.19 -4.90 20.45
CA ARG A 596 7.58 -5.38 20.59
C ARG A 596 8.45 -5.03 19.38
N ILE A 597 7.87 -5.03 18.17
CA ILE A 597 8.58 -4.62 16.95
C ILE A 597 8.84 -3.12 16.98
N ARG A 598 7.84 -2.31 17.37
CA ARG A 598 7.99 -0.85 17.48
C ARG A 598 9.02 -0.46 18.54
N GLN A 599 9.04 -1.14 19.68
CA GLN A 599 10.07 -0.98 20.72
C GLN A 599 11.46 -1.36 20.19
N LYS A 600 11.56 -2.45 19.42
CA LYS A 600 12.82 -2.83 18.80
C LYS A 600 13.28 -1.81 17.75
N MET A 601 12.37 -1.19 16.99
CA MET A 601 12.72 -0.08 16.09
C MET A 601 13.37 1.08 16.85
N VAL A 602 12.87 1.44 18.03
CA VAL A 602 13.51 2.44 18.91
C VAL A 602 14.94 2.03 19.26
N SER A 603 15.15 0.78 19.68
CA SER A 603 16.51 0.28 19.94
C SER A 603 17.44 0.35 18.72
N VAL A 604 16.91 0.12 17.51
CA VAL A 604 17.68 0.25 16.26
C VAL A 604 18.06 1.71 15.97
N TYR A 605 17.19 2.68 16.28
CA TYR A 605 17.51 4.10 16.17
C TYR A 605 18.55 4.57 17.19
N GLU A 606 18.44 4.08 18.43
CA GLU A 606 19.32 4.45 19.54
C GLU A 606 20.72 3.80 19.46
N ALA A 607 20.85 2.68 18.75
CA ALA A 607 22.12 2.00 18.57
C ALA A 607 23.12 2.84 17.75
N ASP A 608 24.40 2.77 18.13
CA ASP A 608 25.48 3.47 17.43
C ASP A 608 26.05 2.66 16.26
N GLU A 609 26.06 1.34 16.38
CA GLU A 609 26.62 0.44 15.38
C GLU A 609 25.56 0.00 14.36
N SER A 610 25.93 -0.08 13.10
CA SER A 610 25.09 -0.62 12.03
C SER A 610 25.26 -2.14 11.98
N PRO A 611 24.17 -2.93 11.86
CA PRO A 611 24.28 -4.37 11.75
C PRO A 611 25.16 -4.79 10.56
N PRO A 612 26.05 -5.79 10.73
CA PRO A 612 27.06 -6.15 9.72
C PRO A 612 26.48 -6.80 8.46
N TRP A 613 25.21 -7.20 8.49
CA TRP A 613 24.48 -7.80 7.37
C TRP A 613 23.73 -6.76 6.52
N LEU A 614 23.80 -5.46 6.85
CA LEU A 614 23.35 -4.40 5.96
C LEU A 614 24.35 -4.20 4.82
N ASP A 615 23.87 -4.03 3.59
CA ASP A 615 24.70 -3.51 2.52
C ASP A 615 25.00 -2.02 2.73
N ARG A 616 25.95 -1.48 1.95
CA ARG A 616 26.36 -0.08 2.09
C ARG A 616 25.19 0.90 1.95
N SER A 617 24.32 0.67 0.97
CA SER A 617 23.16 1.52 0.71
C SER A 617 22.16 1.50 1.87
N ALA A 618 21.86 0.31 2.43
CA ALA A 618 21.05 0.16 3.62
C ALA A 618 21.70 0.84 4.84
N ALA A 619 23.01 0.69 5.03
CA ALA A 619 23.71 1.35 6.12
C ALA A 619 23.62 2.89 6.02
N ASP A 620 23.73 3.44 4.81
CA ASP A 620 23.58 4.88 4.55
C ASP A 620 22.15 5.36 4.85
N LEU A 621 21.12 4.62 4.40
CA LEU A 621 19.72 4.90 4.73
C LEU A 621 19.44 4.81 6.23
N LEU A 622 19.95 3.78 6.92
CA LEU A 622 19.82 3.67 8.37
C LEU A 622 20.49 4.84 9.10
N ALA A 623 21.65 5.29 8.61
CA ALA A 623 22.32 6.47 9.15
C ALA A 623 21.50 7.75 8.97
N GLU A 624 20.81 7.92 7.83
CA GLU A 624 19.84 9.02 7.62
C GLU A 624 18.70 8.97 8.63
N GLY A 625 18.09 7.79 8.83
CA GLY A 625 17.01 7.60 9.81
C GLY A 625 17.45 7.90 11.24
N ARG A 626 18.65 7.43 11.64
CA ARG A 626 19.26 7.75 12.95
C ARG A 626 19.60 9.23 13.09
N ALA A 627 20.03 9.88 12.02
CA ALA A 627 20.28 11.32 12.02
C ALA A 627 18.98 12.11 12.22
N ALA A 628 17.88 11.71 11.57
CA ALA A 628 16.56 12.28 11.79
C ALA A 628 16.07 12.07 13.23
N TRP A 629 16.19 10.84 13.75
CA TRP A 629 15.88 10.52 15.14
C TRP A 629 16.56 11.47 16.14
N ARG A 630 17.89 11.66 16.00
CA ARG A 630 18.66 12.55 16.88
C ARG A 630 18.34 14.03 16.65
N ARG A 631 18.13 14.44 15.40
CA ARG A 631 17.83 15.85 15.05
C ARG A 631 16.56 16.35 15.71
N HIS A 632 15.55 15.49 15.77
CA HIS A 632 14.25 15.81 16.36
C HIS A 632 14.16 15.43 17.84
N ASP A 633 15.20 14.84 18.42
CA ASP A 633 15.26 14.36 19.81
C ASP A 633 14.09 13.43 20.19
N LEU A 634 13.73 12.52 19.28
CA LEU A 634 12.50 11.72 19.38
C LEU A 634 12.43 10.79 20.60
N ALA A 635 13.56 10.57 21.27
CA ALA A 635 13.60 9.87 22.55
C ALA A 635 12.92 10.69 23.68
N ALA A 636 13.01 12.02 23.63
CA ALA A 636 12.45 12.93 24.62
C ALA A 636 11.18 13.67 24.14
N THR A 637 11.00 13.83 22.82
CA THR A 637 9.92 14.62 22.21
C THR A 637 9.03 13.78 21.28
N PRO A 638 8.25 12.82 21.81
CA PRO A 638 7.41 11.95 20.98
C PRO A 638 6.18 12.67 20.40
N VAL A 639 5.97 13.95 20.72
CA VAL A 639 4.91 14.81 20.20
C VAL A 639 5.57 16.00 19.52
N ILE A 640 5.27 16.24 18.26
CA ILE A 640 5.95 17.24 17.43
C ILE A 640 4.93 18.12 16.74
N ARG A 641 5.14 19.44 16.78
CA ARG A 641 4.36 20.42 16.02
C ARG A 641 4.78 20.39 14.55
N ALA A 642 3.84 20.12 13.65
CA ALA A 642 4.05 20.11 12.20
C ALA A 642 3.11 21.15 11.54
N GLY A 643 3.49 22.43 11.59
CA GLY A 643 2.61 23.52 11.18
C GLY A 643 1.41 23.66 12.14
N ASN A 644 0.19 23.55 11.60
CA ASN A 644 -1.04 23.49 12.39
C ASN A 644 -1.38 22.07 12.88
N ASP A 645 -0.72 21.06 12.34
CA ASP A 645 -0.92 19.66 12.71
C ASP A 645 -0.02 19.29 13.89
N THR A 646 -0.37 18.19 14.56
CA THR A 646 0.48 17.52 15.53
C THR A 646 0.80 16.11 15.09
N LEU A 647 2.08 15.75 15.10
CA LEU A 647 2.54 14.39 14.88
C LEU A 647 2.89 13.74 16.23
N VAL A 648 2.36 12.55 16.48
CA VAL A 648 2.62 11.77 17.69
C VAL A 648 3.28 10.45 17.31
N LEU A 649 4.46 10.17 17.85
CA LEU A 649 5.23 8.95 17.63
C LEU A 649 5.31 8.16 18.94
N PRO A 650 4.28 7.37 19.29
CA PRO A 650 4.25 6.68 20.58
C PRO A 650 5.07 5.39 20.61
N TRP A 651 5.50 4.88 19.44
CA TRP A 651 6.20 3.60 19.30
C TRP A 651 5.43 2.40 19.90
N LEU A 652 4.11 2.45 19.76
CA LEU A 652 3.17 1.38 20.10
C LEU A 652 2.58 0.78 18.82
N GLY A 653 2.02 -0.42 18.95
CA GLY A 653 1.48 -1.21 17.85
C GLY A 653 0.23 -0.60 17.22
N ASP A 654 -0.10 -1.11 16.04
CA ASP A 654 -1.10 -0.48 15.17
C ASP A 654 -2.52 -0.50 15.78
N HIS A 655 -2.87 -1.50 16.58
CA HIS A 655 -4.15 -1.54 17.31
C HIS A 655 -4.30 -0.38 18.31
N ALA A 656 -3.23 -0.01 19.01
CA ALA A 656 -3.23 1.13 19.91
C ALA A 656 -3.43 2.44 19.14
N LEU A 657 -2.73 2.61 18.01
CA LEU A 657 -2.85 3.77 17.12
C LEU A 657 -4.28 3.92 16.59
N VAL A 658 -4.85 2.86 16.02
CA VAL A 658 -6.23 2.85 15.49
C VAL A 658 -7.23 3.19 16.60
N THR A 659 -7.07 2.63 17.80
CA THR A 659 -7.95 2.91 18.93
C THR A 659 -7.86 4.37 19.38
N THR A 660 -6.66 4.97 19.36
CA THR A 660 -6.48 6.40 19.65
C THR A 660 -7.12 7.29 18.59
N VAL A 661 -7.01 6.95 17.30
CA VAL A 661 -7.69 7.71 16.21
C VAL A 661 -9.20 7.74 16.46
N LEU A 662 -9.81 6.60 16.79
CA LEU A 662 -11.25 6.53 17.09
C LEU A 662 -11.61 7.35 18.34
N ALA A 663 -10.79 7.28 19.39
CA ALA A 663 -11.00 8.08 20.59
C ALA A 663 -10.94 9.59 20.31
N LEU A 664 -9.99 10.04 19.50
CA LEU A 664 -9.87 11.45 19.09
C LEU A 664 -11.05 11.89 18.21
N ALA A 665 -11.47 11.06 17.27
CA ALA A 665 -12.64 11.32 16.43
C ALA A 665 -13.93 11.50 17.26
N SER A 666 -14.10 10.69 18.32
CA SER A 666 -15.25 10.83 19.26
C SER A 666 -15.26 12.17 20.01
N ALA A 667 -14.12 12.88 20.07
CA ALA A 667 -13.98 14.23 20.61
C ALA A 667 -14.03 15.33 19.53
N GLY A 668 -14.31 14.98 18.27
CA GLY A 668 -14.35 15.91 17.14
C GLY A 668 -12.95 16.32 16.64
N ILE A 669 -11.92 15.52 16.92
CA ILE A 669 -10.56 15.77 16.46
C ILE A 669 -10.23 14.79 15.33
N GLU A 670 -9.87 15.32 14.18
CA GLU A 670 -9.50 14.52 13.02
C GLU A 670 -8.05 14.04 13.13
N ALA A 671 -7.84 12.74 12.98
CA ALA A 671 -6.51 12.13 13.04
C ALA A 671 -6.42 10.93 12.09
N ALA A 672 -5.22 10.66 11.59
CA ALA A 672 -4.91 9.51 10.77
C ALA A 672 -3.60 8.85 11.21
N ARG A 673 -3.47 7.56 10.92
CA ARG A 673 -2.21 6.82 11.08
C ARG A 673 -1.31 7.09 9.87
N GLU A 674 -0.06 7.46 10.13
CA GLU A 674 1.00 7.57 9.13
C GLU A 674 2.18 6.69 9.57
N GLY A 675 2.26 5.46 9.05
CA GLY A 675 3.28 4.49 9.47
C GLY A 675 3.20 4.16 10.98
N PRO A 676 4.29 4.33 11.76
CA PRO A 676 4.30 4.17 13.22
C PRO A 676 3.77 5.40 14.00
N SER A 677 3.27 6.42 13.31
CA SER A 677 2.86 7.70 13.91
C SER A 677 1.36 7.99 13.75
N LEU A 678 0.86 8.92 14.56
CA LEU A 678 -0.45 9.54 14.43
C LEU A 678 -0.26 10.97 13.97
N ARG A 679 -0.87 11.35 12.86
CA ARG A 679 -1.02 12.74 12.46
C ARG A 679 -2.40 13.22 12.90
N VAL A 680 -2.42 14.32 13.64
CA VAL A 680 -3.64 14.99 14.10
C VAL A 680 -3.75 16.31 13.35
N PHE A 681 -4.80 16.45 12.56
CA PHE A 681 -4.97 17.56 11.63
C PHE A 681 -5.53 18.79 12.34
N ASP A 682 -5.02 19.98 11.97
CA ASP A 682 -5.49 21.29 12.46
C ASP A 682 -5.61 21.36 14.00
N CYS A 683 -4.77 20.61 14.71
CA CYS A 683 -4.79 20.51 16.16
C CYS A 683 -3.37 20.67 16.69
N PRO A 684 -2.98 21.86 17.18
CA PRO A 684 -1.65 22.07 17.73
C PRO A 684 -1.47 21.31 19.06
N PRO A 685 -0.22 21.03 19.50
CA PRO A 685 0.05 20.15 20.63
C PRO A 685 -0.64 20.54 21.94
N ASP A 686 -0.80 21.83 22.22
CA ASP A 686 -1.47 22.37 23.41
C ASP A 686 -2.98 22.06 23.41
N GLN A 687 -3.64 22.18 22.26
CA GLN A 687 -5.03 21.78 22.11
C GLN A 687 -5.20 20.27 22.21
N LEU A 688 -4.30 19.51 21.59
CA LEU A 688 -4.30 18.05 21.66
C LEU A 688 -4.09 17.54 23.09
N GLN A 689 -3.22 18.18 23.87
CA GLN A 689 -3.02 17.89 25.29
C GLN A 689 -4.29 18.06 26.11
N ALA A 690 -4.98 19.19 25.97
CA ALA A 690 -6.24 19.45 26.67
C ALA A 690 -7.34 18.44 26.30
N ALA A 691 -7.38 18.03 25.02
CA ALA A 691 -8.31 17.01 24.55
C ALA A 691 -7.98 15.62 25.13
N ALA A 692 -6.70 15.24 25.14
CA ALA A 692 -6.24 13.98 25.72
C ALA A 692 -6.55 13.87 27.22
N GLU A 693 -6.35 14.94 28.00
CA GLU A 693 -6.76 14.99 29.41
C GLU A 693 -8.28 14.75 29.58
N THR A 694 -9.07 15.34 28.68
CA THR A 694 -10.53 15.21 28.72
C THR A 694 -10.96 13.78 28.42
N LEU A 695 -10.37 13.15 27.40
CA LEU A 695 -10.63 11.76 27.02
C LEU A 695 -10.27 10.78 28.15
N LEU A 696 -9.13 10.99 28.81
CA LEU A 696 -8.68 10.16 29.94
C LEU A 696 -9.63 10.22 31.15
N ARG A 697 -10.28 11.36 31.39
CA ARG A 697 -11.21 11.56 32.53
C ARG A 697 -12.64 11.06 32.28
N LYS A 698 -13.14 11.05 31.04
CA LYS A 698 -14.58 10.91 30.72
C LYS A 698 -15.11 9.50 30.42
N GLN A 699 -14.44 8.40 30.81
CA GLN A 699 -14.75 7.05 30.28
C GLN A 699 -14.82 7.03 28.74
N ALA A 700 -14.09 7.92 28.05
CA ALA A 700 -14.16 8.04 26.59
C ALA A 700 -13.49 6.87 25.86
N LEU A 701 -12.72 6.05 26.60
CA LEU A 701 -12.08 4.82 26.10
C LEU A 701 -12.89 3.56 26.40
N ASP A 702 -14.21 3.66 26.60
CA ASP A 702 -15.06 2.47 26.69
C ASP A 702 -15.05 1.74 25.33
N PRO A 703 -14.51 0.51 25.25
CA PRO A 703 -14.37 -0.19 23.98
C PRO A 703 -15.72 -0.47 23.29
N LEU A 704 -16.79 -0.70 24.05
CA LEU A 704 -18.12 -0.95 23.46
C LEU A 704 -18.72 0.31 22.85
N ARG A 705 -18.50 1.46 23.48
CA ARG A 705 -18.93 2.75 22.94
C ARG A 705 -18.19 3.06 21.63
N LEU A 706 -16.87 2.96 21.63
CA LEU A 706 -16.04 3.24 20.44
C LEU A 706 -16.41 2.28 19.29
N ALA A 707 -16.63 1.00 19.59
CA ALA A 707 -17.01 0.02 18.59
C ALA A 707 -18.39 0.29 17.94
N ARG A 708 -19.32 0.93 18.67
CA ARG A 708 -20.64 1.32 18.13
C ARG A 708 -20.59 2.52 17.19
N GLU A 709 -19.55 3.33 17.26
CA GLU A 709 -19.35 4.49 16.37
C GLU A 709 -18.72 4.08 15.03
N LEU A 710 -18.26 2.83 14.90
CA LEU A 710 -17.70 2.28 13.67
C LEU A 710 -18.77 1.91 12.66
N GLU A 711 -18.59 2.35 11.42
CA GLU A 711 -19.35 1.87 10.27
C GLU A 711 -18.69 0.62 9.65
N ASN A 712 -19.45 -0.23 8.98
CA ASN A 712 -18.96 -1.43 8.28
C ASN A 712 -18.20 -2.44 9.17
N THR A 713 -18.80 -2.83 10.30
CA THR A 713 -18.25 -3.84 11.23
C THR A 713 -18.34 -5.29 10.74
N ASP A 714 -18.96 -5.51 9.56
CA ASP A 714 -19.15 -6.82 8.91
C ASP A 714 -17.88 -7.35 8.23
N ILE A 715 -16.89 -7.73 9.04
CA ILE A 715 -15.58 -8.21 8.55
C ILE A 715 -15.64 -9.72 8.29
N ASP A 716 -16.09 -10.50 9.29
CA ASP A 716 -16.19 -11.96 9.17
C ASP A 716 -17.46 -12.39 8.43
N LYS A 717 -17.47 -13.64 7.96
CA LYS A 717 -18.46 -14.18 7.01
C LYS A 717 -19.93 -13.99 7.43
N TRP A 718 -20.20 -14.03 8.73
CA TRP A 718 -21.54 -14.00 9.31
C TRP A 718 -21.78 -12.80 10.23
N ASP A 719 -20.88 -11.81 10.24
CA ASP A 719 -21.01 -10.63 11.11
C ASP A 719 -22.32 -9.86 10.82
N TYR A 720 -22.82 -9.88 9.58
CA TYR A 720 -24.09 -9.26 9.15
C TYR A 720 -25.35 -9.81 9.85
N VAL A 721 -25.23 -10.94 10.55
CA VAL A 721 -26.30 -11.56 11.33
C VAL A 721 -26.38 -10.98 12.74
N LEU A 722 -25.26 -10.46 13.26
CA LEU A 722 -25.14 -10.00 14.63
C LEU A 722 -26.06 -8.79 14.88
N ASP A 723 -26.63 -8.73 16.08
CA ASP A 723 -27.30 -7.51 16.53
C ASP A 723 -26.25 -6.43 16.88
N PRO A 724 -26.64 -5.13 16.91
CA PRO A 724 -25.69 -4.04 17.11
C PRO A 724 -24.78 -4.15 18.34
N ASP A 725 -25.25 -4.72 19.47
CA ASP A 725 -24.35 -4.85 20.62
C ASP A 725 -23.40 -6.04 20.47
N LEU A 726 -23.87 -7.17 19.92
CA LEU A 726 -22.98 -8.32 19.65
C LEU A 726 -21.91 -7.94 18.62
N SER A 727 -22.28 -7.14 17.61
CA SER A 727 -21.34 -6.58 16.63
C SER A 727 -20.31 -5.67 17.30
N ALA A 728 -20.75 -4.79 18.21
CA ALA A 728 -19.85 -3.92 18.98
C ALA A 728 -18.92 -4.73 19.90
N GLU A 729 -19.42 -5.75 20.60
CA GLU A 729 -18.61 -6.63 21.45
C GLU A 729 -17.53 -7.38 20.65
N ALA A 730 -17.91 -7.96 19.50
CA ALA A 730 -16.96 -8.66 18.63
C ALA A 730 -15.91 -7.71 18.04
N THR A 731 -16.33 -6.53 17.60
CA THR A 731 -15.45 -5.51 17.01
C THR A 731 -14.48 -4.96 18.05
N ALA A 732 -14.96 -4.68 19.26
CA ALA A 732 -14.15 -4.24 20.38
C ALA A 732 -13.03 -5.24 20.71
N ALA A 733 -13.38 -6.52 20.84
CA ALA A 733 -12.41 -7.57 21.14
C ALA A 733 -11.37 -7.78 20.03
N ARG A 734 -11.74 -7.54 18.77
CA ARG A 734 -10.88 -7.78 17.60
C ARG A 734 -9.95 -6.62 17.26
N LEU A 735 -10.42 -5.37 17.41
CA LEU A 735 -9.73 -4.20 16.86
C LEU A 735 -9.17 -3.25 17.92
N LEU A 736 -9.78 -3.20 19.12
CA LEU A 736 -9.53 -2.11 20.05
C LEU A 736 -8.53 -2.49 21.15
N ASP A 737 -7.45 -1.73 21.23
CA ASP A 737 -6.51 -1.72 22.35
C ASP A 737 -6.67 -0.43 23.17
N THR A 738 -7.61 -0.45 24.09
CA THR A 738 -7.89 0.70 24.97
C THR A 738 -6.79 0.95 26.00
N ALA A 739 -5.99 -0.06 26.33
CA ALA A 739 -4.86 0.08 27.23
C ALA A 739 -3.70 0.80 26.54
N GLY A 740 -3.35 0.39 25.32
CA GLY A 740 -2.41 1.09 24.45
C GLY A 740 -2.87 2.51 24.16
N ALA A 741 -4.14 2.72 23.80
CA ALA A 741 -4.67 4.06 23.56
C ALA A 741 -4.58 4.97 24.80
N ARG A 742 -4.82 4.43 25.99
CA ARG A 742 -4.63 5.17 27.26
C ARG A 742 -3.18 5.58 27.46
N THR A 743 -2.24 4.69 27.12
CA THR A 743 -0.80 4.99 27.18
C THR A 743 -0.43 6.11 26.21
N ILE A 744 -0.93 6.07 24.96
CA ILE A 744 -0.71 7.14 23.97
C ILE A 744 -1.26 8.48 24.45
N LEU A 745 -2.52 8.50 24.93
CA LEU A 745 -3.11 9.74 25.44
C LEU A 745 -2.36 10.27 26.67
N SER A 746 -1.88 9.39 27.54
CA SER A 746 -1.09 9.78 28.73
C SER A 746 0.28 10.35 28.32
N LEU A 747 0.91 9.77 27.31
CA LEU A 747 2.12 10.30 26.67
C LEU A 747 1.88 11.69 26.11
N ILE A 748 0.77 11.91 25.39
CA ILE A 748 0.41 13.23 24.86
C ILE A 748 0.31 14.26 25.99
N THR A 749 -0.35 13.94 27.11
CA THR A 749 -0.54 14.88 28.24
C THR A 749 0.76 15.24 28.98
N THR A 750 1.78 14.39 28.92
CA THR A 750 3.02 14.57 29.69
C THR A 750 4.21 15.01 28.84
N ALA A 751 4.14 14.80 27.52
CA ALA A 751 5.20 15.15 26.59
C ALA A 751 5.38 16.67 26.49
N THR A 752 6.63 17.11 26.44
CA THR A 752 6.94 18.47 26.01
C THR A 752 6.97 18.49 24.48
N PRO A 753 6.15 19.31 23.80
CA PRO A 753 6.11 19.31 22.34
C PRO A 753 7.46 19.74 21.75
N GLY A 754 7.99 18.93 20.83
CA GLY A 754 9.08 19.33 19.94
C GLY A 754 8.57 20.20 18.80
N ASP A 755 9.47 20.94 18.17
CA ASP A 755 9.16 21.77 16.99
C ASP A 755 9.80 21.16 15.74
N THR A 756 9.07 21.14 14.61
CA THR A 756 9.65 20.72 13.31
C THR A 756 10.56 21.77 12.70
N ALA A 757 10.66 22.97 13.30
CA ALA A 757 11.50 24.06 12.82
C ALA A 757 12.95 23.59 12.64
N ARG A 758 13.39 23.45 11.36
CA ARG A 758 14.78 23.20 10.95
C ARG A 758 15.76 24.01 11.80
N PRO A 759 16.64 23.37 12.61
CA PRO A 759 17.87 24.02 13.02
C PRO A 759 18.82 23.98 11.83
N ALA A 760 19.04 25.12 11.17
CA ALA A 760 20.15 25.23 10.23
C ALA A 760 21.47 24.93 10.99
N PRO A 761 22.43 24.21 10.38
CA PRO A 761 23.75 24.06 11.00
C PRO A 761 24.35 25.44 11.24
N SER A 762 24.70 25.70 12.50
CA SER A 762 25.34 26.92 12.96
C SER A 762 26.80 26.97 12.50
N GLY A 763 27.00 27.45 11.28
CA GLY A 763 28.31 27.78 10.71
C GLY A 763 28.27 29.18 10.12
N ALA A 764 29.06 30.09 10.67
CA ALA A 764 29.04 31.53 10.43
C ALA A 764 29.14 31.97 8.96
N GLN A 765 28.40 33.03 8.58
CA GLN A 765 28.91 34.30 8.01
C GLN A 765 27.75 35.27 7.68
N ARG A 766 27.76 36.48 8.27
CA ARG A 766 27.12 37.70 7.71
C ARG A 766 27.90 38.11 6.44
N PRO A 767 27.35 38.72 5.35
CA PRO A 767 26.76 40.09 5.28
C PRO A 767 25.83 40.30 4.02
N PRO A 768 25.72 41.48 3.34
CA PRO A 768 25.36 42.87 3.72
C PRO A 768 23.84 43.14 3.45
N SER A 769 23.14 44.20 3.86
CA SER A 769 23.30 45.59 3.43
C SER A 769 22.49 46.53 4.35
N ARG A 770 23.18 47.51 4.95
CA ARG A 770 22.57 48.78 5.38
C ARG A 770 22.60 49.75 4.20
N GLY A 771 21.80 49.47 3.17
CA GLY A 771 21.60 50.36 2.03
C GLY A 771 20.10 50.49 1.79
N GLY A 772 19.58 51.71 1.70
CA GLY A 772 18.19 51.93 1.27
C GLY A 772 17.99 51.45 -0.17
N PHE A 773 16.74 51.33 -0.63
CA PHE A 773 16.40 50.76 -1.94
C PHE A 773 17.19 51.39 -3.10
N ASN A 774 17.55 52.67 -2.98
CA ASN A 774 18.37 53.42 -3.94
C ASN A 774 19.75 52.83 -4.24
N THR A 775 20.32 52.03 -3.33
CA THR A 775 21.66 51.42 -3.52
C THR A 775 21.62 49.96 -3.96
N THR A 776 20.43 49.35 -3.97
CA THR A 776 20.22 47.97 -4.38
C THR A 776 20.23 47.85 -5.89
N GLU A 777 20.91 46.83 -6.41
CA GLU A 777 20.86 46.48 -7.83
C GLU A 777 19.83 45.37 -8.05
N PHE A 778 19.02 45.53 -9.08
CA PHE A 778 17.96 44.62 -9.49
C PHE A 778 18.28 44.11 -10.89
N CYS A 779 18.25 42.80 -11.09
CA CYS A 779 18.33 42.19 -12.41
C CYS A 779 16.91 41.84 -12.83
N VAL A 780 16.30 42.71 -13.64
CA VAL A 780 14.93 42.53 -14.11
C VAL A 780 14.96 41.68 -15.36
N LEU A 781 14.30 40.53 -15.36
CA LEU A 781 14.29 39.61 -16.47
C LEU A 781 12.88 39.38 -17.03
N ASP A 782 12.85 38.94 -18.27
CA ASP A 782 11.66 38.49 -18.97
C ASP A 782 12.04 37.35 -19.94
N LEU A 783 11.13 36.37 -20.10
CA LEU A 783 11.33 35.17 -20.92
C LEU A 783 10.22 35.02 -21.97
N GLU A 784 10.62 34.65 -23.19
CA GLU A 784 9.73 34.01 -24.14
C GLU A 784 9.97 32.50 -24.14
N THR A 785 8.91 31.73 -24.20
CA THR A 785 8.95 30.27 -24.02
C THR A 785 8.15 29.55 -25.10
N THR A 786 8.48 28.27 -25.35
CA THR A 786 7.80 27.42 -26.35
C THR A 786 6.42 26.92 -25.92
N GLY A 787 5.87 27.46 -24.84
CA GLY A 787 4.71 26.97 -24.10
C GLY A 787 4.71 27.52 -22.67
N PHE A 788 3.82 27.08 -21.80
CA PHE A 788 3.61 27.72 -20.49
C PHE A 788 4.07 26.88 -19.29
N SER A 789 4.62 25.67 -19.50
CA SER A 789 5.15 24.87 -18.38
C SER A 789 6.41 24.09 -18.73
N PRO A 790 7.54 24.28 -18.01
CA PRO A 790 8.75 23.51 -18.27
C PRO A 790 8.60 22.01 -17.97
N ARG A 791 7.54 21.62 -17.23
CA ARG A 791 7.17 20.22 -16.94
C ARG A 791 6.61 19.47 -18.15
N LEU A 792 6.07 20.17 -19.14
CA LEU A 792 5.72 19.62 -20.46
C LEU A 792 6.92 19.54 -21.40
N GLY A 793 8.11 19.78 -20.85
CA GLY A 793 9.33 19.92 -21.59
C GLY A 793 9.46 21.26 -22.30
N ASP A 794 8.54 22.22 -22.12
CA ASP A 794 8.62 23.54 -22.76
C ASP A 794 9.89 24.27 -22.33
N ARG A 795 10.43 25.12 -23.19
CA ARG A 795 11.78 25.69 -23.03
C ARG A 795 11.81 27.17 -23.33
N VAL A 796 12.87 27.82 -22.85
CA VAL A 796 13.14 29.24 -23.14
C VAL A 796 13.61 29.39 -24.58
N VAL A 797 13.00 30.32 -25.31
CA VAL A 797 13.32 30.64 -26.72
C VAL A 797 13.89 32.06 -26.88
N GLU A 798 13.61 32.96 -25.95
CA GLU A 798 14.28 34.25 -25.81
C GLU A 798 14.39 34.61 -24.34
N ILE A 799 15.51 35.21 -23.93
CA ILE A 799 15.71 35.72 -22.58
C ILE A 799 16.28 37.13 -22.65
N ALA A 800 15.79 38.01 -21.78
CA ALA A 800 16.33 39.35 -21.61
C ALA A 800 16.53 39.71 -20.14
N THR A 801 17.50 40.57 -19.88
CA THR A 801 17.82 41.11 -18.58
C THR A 801 18.14 42.59 -18.67
N THR A 802 17.53 43.39 -17.81
CA THR A 802 17.80 44.82 -17.59
C THR A 802 18.26 44.98 -16.14
N ARG A 803 19.56 45.20 -15.94
CA ARG A 803 20.14 45.44 -14.62
C ARG A 803 20.06 46.93 -14.29
N VAL A 804 19.34 47.28 -13.22
CA VAL A 804 19.14 48.65 -12.78
C VAL A 804 19.49 48.81 -11.30
N ARG A 805 19.96 49.99 -10.91
CA ARG A 805 20.07 50.39 -9.51
C ARG A 805 18.79 51.11 -9.09
N GLY A 806 18.37 50.96 -7.83
CA GLY A 806 17.13 51.55 -7.33
C GLY A 806 17.02 53.08 -7.42
N ASP A 807 18.12 53.80 -7.68
CA ASP A 807 18.14 55.24 -8.00
C ASP A 807 17.73 55.58 -9.45
N GLY A 808 17.50 54.56 -10.28
CA GLY A 808 17.14 54.68 -11.69
C GLY A 808 18.30 54.55 -12.67
N THR A 809 19.52 54.29 -12.20
CA THR A 809 20.69 54.07 -13.07
C THR A 809 20.58 52.71 -13.75
N VAL A 810 20.56 52.68 -15.10
CA VAL A 810 20.68 51.43 -15.88
C VAL A 810 22.16 51.02 -15.95
N ILE A 811 22.47 49.80 -15.50
CA ILE A 811 23.84 49.26 -15.39
C ILE A 811 24.19 48.42 -16.61
N ASP A 812 23.29 47.53 -17.01
CA ASP A 812 23.50 46.61 -18.12
C ASP A 812 22.15 46.22 -18.75
N GLU A 813 22.14 46.00 -20.06
CA GLU A 813 21.00 45.47 -20.80
C GLU A 813 21.48 44.40 -21.74
N TRP A 814 20.82 43.25 -21.70
CA TRP A 814 21.22 42.08 -22.46
C TRP A 814 20.02 41.26 -22.87
N SER A 815 20.05 40.69 -24.07
CA SER A 815 19.01 39.78 -24.55
C SER A 815 19.58 38.82 -25.57
N THR A 816 19.03 37.62 -25.70
CA THR A 816 19.43 36.69 -26.77
C THR A 816 18.28 35.76 -27.12
N LEU A 817 18.18 35.39 -28.39
CA LEU A 817 17.47 34.18 -28.77
C LEU A 817 18.22 32.96 -28.21
N VAL A 818 17.47 31.93 -27.86
CA VAL A 818 17.95 30.67 -27.30
C VAL A 818 17.42 29.55 -28.16
N ASN A 819 18.29 28.62 -28.58
CA ASN A 819 17.85 27.41 -29.25
C ASN A 819 17.26 26.45 -28.20
N PRO A 820 15.94 26.17 -28.25
CA PRO A 820 15.31 25.30 -27.27
C PRO A 820 15.55 23.82 -27.58
N GLU A 821 16.20 23.44 -28.69
CA GLU A 821 16.40 22.03 -29.09
C GLU A 821 15.09 21.23 -29.18
N ARG A 822 13.98 21.92 -29.47
CA ARG A 822 12.64 21.38 -29.69
C ARG A 822 11.85 22.26 -30.64
N ASP A 823 10.63 21.84 -30.97
CA ASP A 823 9.69 22.67 -31.71
C ASP A 823 9.36 23.95 -30.92
N ILE A 824 9.33 25.09 -31.62
CA ILE A 824 9.28 26.42 -31.00
C ILE A 824 7.92 26.73 -30.39
N GLY A 825 6.82 26.08 -30.82
CA GLY A 825 5.49 26.14 -30.17
C GLY A 825 5.07 27.53 -29.65
N ALA A 826 4.12 28.20 -30.33
CA ALA A 826 3.67 29.59 -30.06
C ALA A 826 4.38 30.72 -30.85
N THR A 827 4.94 30.40 -32.02
CA THR A 827 5.46 31.39 -33.00
C THR A 827 4.51 32.56 -33.32
N HIS A 828 3.20 32.39 -33.16
CA HIS A 828 2.20 33.43 -33.41
C HIS A 828 2.02 34.42 -32.24
N ILE A 829 2.55 34.12 -31.04
CA ILE A 829 2.53 34.99 -29.85
C ILE A 829 3.79 35.85 -29.83
N HIS A 830 4.96 35.22 -29.72
CA HIS A 830 6.24 35.91 -29.57
C HIS A 830 6.91 36.26 -30.92
N GLY A 831 6.42 35.71 -32.05
CA GLY A 831 6.91 36.06 -33.40
C GLY A 831 8.24 35.40 -33.81
N ILE A 832 8.73 34.40 -33.07
CA ILE A 832 10.01 33.72 -33.32
C ILE A 832 9.73 32.42 -34.09
N ALA A 833 10.30 32.29 -35.28
CA ALA A 833 10.18 31.11 -36.12
C ALA A 833 11.33 30.13 -35.89
N ALA A 834 11.13 28.85 -36.26
CA ALA A 834 12.14 27.80 -36.17
C ALA A 834 13.48 28.22 -36.80
N GLY A 835 13.42 28.99 -37.90
CA GLY A 835 14.59 29.53 -38.59
C GLY A 835 15.46 30.49 -37.77
N ASP A 836 14.85 31.22 -36.83
CA ASP A 836 15.51 32.31 -36.10
C ASP A 836 16.39 31.81 -34.95
N VAL A 837 16.12 30.61 -34.44
CA VAL A 837 16.86 30.04 -33.29
C VAL A 837 17.77 28.87 -33.66
N LEU A 838 17.75 28.42 -34.91
CA LEU A 838 18.61 27.30 -35.36
C LEU A 838 20.10 27.58 -35.08
N ASP A 839 20.54 28.81 -35.35
CA ASP A 839 21.92 29.29 -35.12
C ASP A 839 22.07 30.07 -33.80
N ALA A 840 21.05 30.07 -32.95
CA ALA A 840 21.11 30.70 -31.62
C ALA A 840 21.85 29.79 -30.62
N PRO A 841 22.49 30.36 -29.58
CA PRO A 841 23.12 29.56 -28.53
C PRO A 841 22.07 28.73 -27.77
N THR A 842 22.47 27.57 -27.25
CA THR A 842 21.62 26.81 -26.31
C THR A 842 21.63 27.48 -24.94
N PHE A 843 20.71 27.10 -24.05
CA PHE A 843 20.71 27.66 -22.69
C PHE A 843 22.02 27.37 -21.93
N ALA A 844 22.60 26.18 -22.14
CA ALA A 844 23.88 25.81 -21.54
C ALA A 844 25.03 26.74 -21.97
N ASP A 845 25.03 27.21 -23.23
CA ASP A 845 26.03 28.16 -23.73
C ASP A 845 25.95 29.51 -23.00
N ILE A 846 24.75 30.01 -22.70
CA ILE A 846 24.54 31.35 -22.09
C ILE A 846 24.50 31.35 -20.55
N THR A 847 24.59 30.17 -19.93
CA THR A 847 24.49 29.99 -18.47
C THR A 847 25.49 30.87 -17.71
N GLY A 848 26.73 30.97 -18.18
CA GLY A 848 27.75 31.83 -17.58
C GLY A 848 27.46 33.34 -17.73
N ASP A 849 26.91 33.74 -18.88
CA ASP A 849 26.53 35.13 -19.15
C ASP A 849 25.36 35.60 -18.27
N LEU A 850 24.42 34.70 -17.94
CA LEU A 850 23.32 34.95 -17.01
C LEU A 850 23.78 34.99 -15.55
N LEU A 851 24.60 34.03 -15.13
CA LEU A 851 25.16 34.02 -13.76
C LEU A 851 25.99 35.27 -13.47
N GLN A 852 26.70 35.82 -14.46
CA GLN A 852 27.41 37.09 -14.26
C GLN A 852 26.45 38.25 -13.95
N ARG A 853 25.27 38.27 -14.57
CA ARG A 853 24.30 39.37 -14.45
C ARG A 853 23.43 39.25 -13.20
N LEU A 854 23.16 38.03 -12.75
CA LEU A 854 22.43 37.75 -11.52
C LEU A 854 23.31 37.95 -10.27
N ASP A 855 24.63 37.91 -10.40
CA ASP A 855 25.55 38.07 -9.27
C ASP A 855 25.37 39.42 -8.56
N GLY A 856 25.14 39.37 -7.25
CA GLY A 856 24.95 40.53 -6.39
C GLY A 856 23.67 41.36 -6.64
N ALA A 857 22.77 40.92 -7.53
CA ALA A 857 21.53 41.62 -7.85
C ALA A 857 20.29 40.87 -7.31
N VAL A 858 19.20 41.61 -7.08
CA VAL A 858 17.89 41.02 -6.76
C VAL A 858 17.20 40.59 -8.05
N LEU A 859 16.92 39.29 -8.16
CA LEU A 859 16.18 38.71 -9.28
C LEU A 859 14.78 39.30 -9.34
N THR A 860 14.43 39.98 -10.42
CA THR A 860 13.14 40.65 -10.54
C THR A 860 12.45 40.27 -11.84
N ALA A 861 11.15 40.06 -11.81
CA ALA A 861 10.35 39.86 -13.01
C ALA A 861 8.89 40.29 -12.75
N HIS A 862 8.09 40.40 -13.81
CA HIS A 862 6.68 40.76 -13.65
C HIS A 862 5.87 39.62 -13.05
N ASN A 863 5.92 38.42 -13.63
CA ASN A 863 5.36 37.20 -13.06
C ASN A 863 6.48 36.24 -12.65
N LEU A 864 7.24 36.65 -11.63
CA LEU A 864 8.45 35.95 -11.16
C LEU A 864 8.25 34.46 -10.90
N ARG A 865 7.04 34.03 -10.55
CA ARG A 865 6.73 32.63 -10.30
C ARG A 865 6.82 31.78 -11.58
N PHE A 866 6.25 32.29 -12.68
CA PHE A 866 6.36 31.71 -14.01
C PHE A 866 7.81 31.73 -14.50
N ASP A 867 8.45 32.90 -14.48
CA ASP A 867 9.80 33.09 -15.01
C ASP A 867 10.83 32.22 -14.27
N ARG A 868 10.73 32.12 -12.94
CA ARG A 868 11.65 31.34 -12.12
C ARG A 868 11.50 29.83 -12.34
N ASP A 869 10.29 29.33 -12.60
CA ASP A 869 10.07 27.91 -12.86
C ASP A 869 10.79 27.47 -14.15
N PHE A 870 10.72 28.28 -15.22
CA PHE A 870 11.48 28.06 -16.46
C PHE A 870 12.98 28.23 -16.25
N LEU A 871 13.39 29.30 -15.56
CA LEU A 871 14.80 29.58 -15.29
C LEU A 871 15.46 28.43 -14.50
N THR A 872 14.80 27.95 -13.44
CA THR A 872 15.29 26.84 -12.61
C THR A 872 15.45 25.56 -13.43
N ALA A 873 14.43 25.21 -14.24
CA ALA A 873 14.47 24.03 -15.08
C ALA A 873 15.60 24.07 -16.12
N GLU A 874 15.86 25.22 -16.73
CA GLU A 874 16.95 25.36 -17.70
C GLU A 874 18.34 25.36 -17.03
N PHE A 875 18.48 25.96 -15.84
CA PHE A 875 19.72 25.87 -15.05
C PHE A 875 20.01 24.44 -14.59
N ASP A 876 19.00 23.69 -14.15
CA ASP A 876 19.15 22.28 -13.77
C ASP A 876 19.58 21.42 -14.97
N ARG A 877 18.97 21.64 -16.15
CA ARG A 877 19.35 20.95 -17.40
C ARG A 877 20.77 21.28 -17.87
N SER A 878 21.24 22.51 -17.63
CA SER A 878 22.61 22.90 -17.96
C SER A 878 23.67 22.28 -17.04
N GLY A 879 23.26 21.58 -15.97
CA GLY A 879 24.17 21.04 -14.94
C GLY A 879 24.72 22.10 -13.98
N HIS A 880 24.14 23.31 -14.00
CA HIS A 880 24.50 24.44 -13.14
C HIS A 880 23.27 24.92 -12.37
N PRO A 881 22.81 24.18 -11.33
CA PRO A 881 21.56 24.51 -10.62
C PRO A 881 21.59 25.94 -10.07
N LEU A 882 20.48 26.67 -10.27
CA LEU A 882 20.35 28.07 -9.87
C LEU A 882 20.37 28.16 -8.32
N PRO A 883 21.30 28.91 -7.71
CA PRO A 883 21.32 29.07 -6.26
C PRO A 883 20.09 29.87 -5.78
N PRO A 884 19.68 29.72 -4.50
CA PRO A 884 18.59 30.51 -3.94
C PRO A 884 18.99 31.99 -3.93
N LEU A 885 18.39 32.76 -4.84
CA LEU A 885 18.63 34.18 -5.05
C LEU A 885 17.55 35.03 -4.38
N PRO A 886 17.88 36.23 -3.85
CA PRO A 886 16.88 37.19 -3.49
C PRO A 886 16.04 37.61 -4.68
N ALA A 887 14.73 37.49 -4.55
CA ALA A 887 13.82 37.60 -5.68
C ALA A 887 12.61 38.48 -5.35
N LEU A 888 12.20 39.36 -6.27
CA LEU A 888 11.12 40.33 -6.10
C LEU A 888 10.16 40.31 -7.31
N CYS A 889 8.86 40.21 -7.05
CA CYS A 889 7.83 40.14 -8.10
C CYS A 889 7.14 41.50 -8.27
N THR A 890 7.25 42.13 -9.45
CA THR A 890 6.63 43.46 -9.66
C THR A 890 5.11 43.40 -9.74
N LEU A 891 4.51 42.29 -10.21
CA LEU A 891 3.06 42.08 -10.14
C LEU A 891 2.57 42.11 -8.69
N GLN A 892 3.26 41.41 -7.77
CA GLN A 892 2.92 41.46 -6.34
C GLN A 892 3.16 42.85 -5.74
N LEU A 893 4.20 43.56 -6.18
CA LEU A 893 4.50 44.91 -5.73
C LEU A 893 3.37 45.88 -6.06
N VAL A 894 2.86 45.86 -7.31
CA VAL A 894 1.70 46.68 -7.72
C VAL A 894 0.43 46.24 -6.99
N THR A 895 0.20 44.92 -6.81
CA THR A 895 -0.97 44.42 -6.07
C THR A 895 -1.03 44.96 -4.64
N ARG A 896 0.14 45.10 -3.98
CA ARG A 896 0.22 45.62 -2.61
C ARG A 896 0.17 47.14 -2.53
N LEU A 897 0.88 47.84 -3.41
CA LEU A 897 1.10 49.29 -3.30
C LEU A 897 0.11 50.12 -4.11
N ASP A 898 -0.54 49.53 -5.11
CA ASP A 898 -1.54 50.20 -5.95
C ASP A 898 -2.73 49.27 -6.26
N PRO A 899 -3.56 48.96 -5.24
CA PRO A 899 -4.73 48.12 -5.40
C PRO A 899 -5.79 48.74 -6.33
N ALA A 900 -5.73 50.06 -6.59
CA ALA A 900 -6.66 50.78 -7.44
C ALA A 900 -6.36 50.66 -8.96
N THR A 901 -5.33 49.90 -9.33
CA THR A 901 -5.07 49.55 -10.74
C THR A 901 -6.03 48.45 -11.17
N ALA A 902 -6.82 48.72 -12.22
CA ALA A 902 -7.91 47.85 -12.67
C ALA A 902 -7.46 46.55 -13.36
N SER A 903 -6.20 46.47 -13.81
CA SER A 903 -5.64 45.28 -14.45
C SER A 903 -4.17 45.11 -14.05
N ARG A 904 -3.76 43.85 -13.84
CA ARG A 904 -2.39 43.49 -13.45
C ARG A 904 -1.47 43.19 -14.62
N LYS A 905 -1.96 43.36 -15.86
CA LYS A 905 -1.14 43.23 -17.06
C LYS A 905 -0.06 44.31 -17.08
N LEU A 906 1.15 43.92 -17.49
CA LEU A 906 2.32 44.80 -17.51
C LEU A 906 2.06 46.11 -18.29
N ALA A 907 1.42 46.03 -19.46
CA ALA A 907 1.10 47.18 -20.29
C ALA A 907 0.18 48.20 -19.59
N VAL A 908 -0.82 47.73 -18.85
CA VAL A 908 -1.77 48.59 -18.11
C VAL A 908 -1.06 49.24 -16.92
N CYS A 909 -0.27 48.46 -16.17
CA CYS A 909 0.54 48.96 -15.06
C CYS A 909 1.52 50.05 -15.54
N CYS A 910 2.17 49.85 -16.69
CA CYS A 910 3.12 50.80 -17.26
C CYS A 910 2.42 52.06 -17.82
N ALA A 911 1.24 51.92 -18.44
CA ALA A 911 0.45 53.07 -18.89
C ALA A 911 0.01 53.96 -17.71
N ARG A 912 -0.32 53.36 -16.56
CA ARG A 912 -0.72 54.08 -15.34
C ARG A 912 0.38 54.96 -14.76
N ILE A 913 1.64 54.53 -14.87
CA ILE A 913 2.80 55.33 -14.46
C ILE A 913 3.30 56.29 -15.57
N GLY A 914 2.58 56.38 -16.70
CA GLY A 914 2.91 57.28 -17.81
C GLY A 914 4.00 56.76 -18.76
N HIS A 915 4.26 55.45 -18.78
CA HIS A 915 5.32 54.82 -19.56
C HIS A 915 4.78 53.71 -20.49
N PRO A 916 3.94 54.03 -21.50
CA PRO A 916 3.31 53.03 -22.36
C PRO A 916 4.33 52.20 -23.16
N ILE A 917 4.07 50.90 -23.29
CA ILE A 917 4.93 49.93 -23.99
C ILE A 917 4.64 49.97 -25.51
N PRO A 918 5.64 50.04 -26.40
CA PRO A 918 5.46 49.87 -27.85
C PRO A 918 4.92 48.47 -28.22
N HIS A 919 4.19 48.35 -29.33
CA HIS A 919 3.53 47.10 -29.79
C HIS A 919 4.45 45.94 -30.25
N GLU A 920 5.73 45.95 -29.88
CA GLU A 920 6.70 44.92 -30.24
C GLU A 920 6.97 44.01 -29.03
N HIS A 921 6.27 42.86 -28.97
CA HIS A 921 6.47 41.80 -27.97
C HIS A 921 7.86 41.18 -28.14
N ALA A 922 8.83 41.71 -27.39
CA ALA A 922 10.19 41.22 -27.31
C ALA A 922 10.62 41.26 -25.84
N ALA A 923 11.25 40.19 -25.35
CA ALA A 923 11.60 40.05 -23.94
C ALA A 923 12.35 41.28 -23.37
N LEU A 924 13.21 41.93 -24.18
CA LEU A 924 13.95 43.11 -23.74
C LEU A 924 13.05 44.33 -23.47
N HIS A 925 11.97 44.51 -24.25
CA HIS A 925 11.02 45.60 -24.03
C HIS A 925 10.23 45.39 -22.75
N ASP A 926 9.81 44.15 -22.47
CA ASP A 926 9.05 43.81 -21.28
C ASP A 926 9.93 43.84 -20.01
N ALA A 927 11.19 43.39 -20.10
CA ALA A 927 12.16 43.56 -19.01
C ALA A 927 12.41 45.05 -18.67
N ARG A 928 12.52 45.93 -19.68
CA ARG A 928 12.62 47.39 -19.47
C ARG A 928 11.36 47.98 -18.85
N ALA A 929 10.19 47.54 -19.30
CA ALA A 929 8.90 47.99 -18.77
C ALA A 929 8.72 47.57 -17.29
N ALA A 930 9.06 46.33 -16.96
CA ALA A 930 9.07 45.84 -15.58
C ALA A 930 10.09 46.58 -14.71
N ALA A 931 11.24 46.99 -15.26
CA ALA A 931 12.23 47.81 -14.56
C ALA A 931 11.71 49.23 -14.29
N ALA A 932 11.08 49.87 -15.27
CA ALA A 932 10.44 51.18 -15.09
C ALA A 932 9.33 51.12 -14.02
N LEU A 933 8.55 50.03 -14.02
CA LEU A 933 7.51 49.77 -13.02
C LEU A 933 8.10 49.63 -11.61
N LEU A 934 9.16 48.82 -11.44
CA LEU A 934 9.88 48.68 -10.18
C LEU A 934 10.33 50.06 -9.66
N LEU A 935 11.03 50.83 -10.50
CA LEU A 935 11.59 52.13 -10.12
C LEU A 935 10.50 53.17 -9.77
N ALA A 936 9.33 53.10 -10.40
CA ALA A 936 8.20 53.97 -10.06
C ALA A 936 7.59 53.64 -8.68
N TYR A 937 7.59 52.36 -8.28
CA TYR A 937 6.98 51.91 -7.03
C TYR A 937 7.93 51.84 -5.83
N LEU A 938 9.25 51.82 -6.03
CA LEU A 938 10.22 51.88 -4.90
C LEU A 938 10.02 53.13 -4.01
N PRO A 939 9.90 54.37 -4.55
CA PRO A 939 9.64 55.56 -3.73
C PRO A 939 8.24 55.56 -3.09
N VAL A 940 7.27 54.88 -3.71
CA VAL A 940 5.92 54.71 -3.14
C VAL A 940 6.01 53.81 -1.91
N ALA A 941 6.79 52.72 -1.98
CA ALA A 941 7.01 51.81 -0.87
C ALA A 941 7.74 52.48 0.30
N GLU A 942 8.77 53.30 0.03
CA GLU A 942 9.46 54.07 1.07
C GLU A 942 8.51 55.04 1.80
N ARG A 943 7.64 55.75 1.05
CA ARG A 943 6.61 56.62 1.64
C ARG A 943 5.56 55.84 2.44
N ALA A 944 5.31 54.58 2.08
CA ALA A 944 4.45 53.67 2.82
C ALA A 944 5.13 53.03 4.05
N GLY A 945 6.41 53.36 4.31
CA GLY A 945 7.15 52.92 5.51
C GLY A 945 8.03 51.69 5.31
N ALA A 946 8.20 51.19 4.08
CA ALA A 946 9.12 50.09 3.80
C ALA A 946 10.58 50.58 3.80
N THR A 947 11.43 49.91 4.57
CA THR A 947 12.87 50.19 4.73
C THR A 947 13.76 49.02 4.32
N GLU A 948 13.20 47.81 4.20
CA GLU A 948 13.93 46.58 3.87
C GLU A 948 13.24 45.78 2.74
N LEU A 949 14.02 45.04 1.95
CA LEU A 949 13.53 44.31 0.76
C LEU A 949 12.46 43.25 1.09
N HIS A 950 12.55 42.61 2.24
CA HIS A 950 11.58 41.59 2.67
C HIS A 950 10.16 42.18 2.83
N GLN A 951 10.07 43.47 3.19
CA GLN A 951 8.79 44.18 3.34
C GLN A 951 8.12 44.45 1.99
N LEU A 952 8.89 44.39 0.90
CA LEU A 952 8.39 44.44 -0.48
C LEU A 952 7.97 43.05 -1.00
N GLY A 953 8.12 41.99 -0.20
CA GLY A 953 7.87 40.61 -0.62
C GLY A 953 9.09 39.88 -1.20
N CYS A 954 10.30 40.38 -0.96
CA CYS A 954 11.52 39.73 -1.42
C CYS A 954 11.86 38.49 -0.58
N HIS A 955 11.91 37.30 -1.20
CA HIS A 955 12.25 36.05 -0.54
C HIS A 955 12.99 35.07 -1.48
N PRO A 956 14.05 34.37 -1.04
CA PRO A 956 14.80 34.59 0.21
C PRO A 956 15.46 35.97 0.27
N THR A 957 15.97 36.41 1.43
CA THR A 957 16.64 37.72 1.59
C THR A 957 18.16 37.62 1.67
N ASN A 958 18.68 36.40 1.73
CA ASN A 958 20.10 36.13 1.85
C ASN A 958 20.67 35.81 0.47
N TRP A 959 21.83 36.37 0.16
CA TRP A 959 22.60 35.97 -1.00
C TRP A 959 23.30 34.62 -0.71
N PRO A 960 23.46 33.77 -1.73
CA PRO A 960 24.19 32.51 -1.57
C PRO A 960 25.63 32.76 -1.13
N THR A 961 26.12 31.96 -0.18
CA THR A 961 27.51 32.04 0.34
C THR A 961 28.55 31.56 -0.66
N ALA A 962 28.14 30.84 -1.71
CA ALA A 962 28.98 30.43 -2.83
C ALA A 962 28.26 30.73 -4.16
N TRP A 963 28.81 31.64 -4.95
CA TRP A 963 28.39 31.89 -6.32
C TRP A 963 29.17 30.98 -7.28
N ARG A 964 28.53 29.97 -7.86
CA ARG A 964 29.19 29.12 -8.86
C ARG A 964 29.35 29.93 -10.14
N SER A 965 30.59 30.18 -10.56
CA SER A 965 30.88 30.87 -11.82
C SER A 965 31.10 29.85 -12.93
N ALA A 966 30.20 29.83 -13.92
CA ALA A 966 30.53 29.38 -15.26
C ALA A 966 31.13 30.58 -16.01
N PRO A 967 32.21 30.43 -16.79
CA PRO A 967 32.76 31.54 -17.57
C PRO A 967 31.73 32.00 -18.60
N PRO A 968 31.52 33.33 -18.78
CA PRO A 968 30.62 33.85 -19.80
C PRO A 968 31.12 33.43 -21.18
N SER A 969 30.22 32.92 -22.01
CA SER A 969 30.54 32.47 -23.37
C SER A 969 30.69 33.66 -24.33
N GLY A 970 30.02 34.78 -24.02
CA GLY A 970 29.89 35.92 -24.92
C GLY A 970 29.05 35.62 -26.16
N ARG A 971 28.45 34.43 -26.28
CA ARG A 971 27.58 34.06 -27.41
C ARG A 971 26.23 34.76 -27.24
N ARG A 972 25.82 35.47 -28.27
CA ARG A 972 24.53 36.16 -28.35
C ARG A 972 24.00 36.02 -29.76
N HIS A 973 22.71 35.78 -29.89
CA HIS A 973 21.99 35.88 -31.15
C HIS A 973 20.91 36.96 -30.99
N GLU A 974 21.06 38.07 -31.72
CA GLU A 974 20.10 39.17 -31.68
C GLU A 974 18.87 38.86 -32.56
N ARG A 975 17.68 39.21 -32.06
CA ARG A 975 16.44 39.11 -32.83
C ARG A 975 16.54 40.06 -34.05
N GLY A 976 16.41 39.52 -35.27
CA GLY A 976 16.51 40.29 -36.51
C GLY A 976 15.37 41.30 -36.69
N ALA A 977 15.66 42.46 -37.31
CA ALA A 977 14.64 43.42 -37.69
C ALA A 977 13.83 42.90 -38.89
N ALA A 978 12.56 42.55 -38.63
CA ALA A 978 11.49 42.18 -39.56
C ALA A 978 11.38 40.71 -40.02
N SER A 979 10.52 39.97 -39.33
CA SER A 979 9.44 39.22 -40.00
C SER A 979 8.09 39.58 -39.37
N ASN A 980 7.55 40.75 -39.75
CA ASN A 980 6.13 41.05 -39.62
C ASN A 980 5.35 40.13 -40.59
N ARG A 981 5.19 38.86 -40.22
CA ARG A 981 4.17 37.98 -40.78
C ARG A 981 3.13 37.76 -39.69
N ARG A 982 2.36 38.81 -39.40
CA ARG A 982 1.03 38.60 -38.83
C ARG A 982 0.21 38.00 -39.96
N ASP A 983 -0.01 36.69 -39.93
CA ASP A 983 -1.25 36.18 -40.52
C ASP A 983 -2.38 36.82 -39.71
N ASP A 984 -3.21 37.61 -40.40
CA ASP A 984 -4.24 38.51 -39.87
C ASP A 984 -5.46 37.77 -39.29
N GLN A 985 -5.22 36.70 -38.51
CA GLN A 985 -6.26 36.04 -37.73
C GLN A 985 -5.83 35.92 -36.27
N ALA A 986 -5.68 37.08 -35.61
CA ALA A 986 -5.79 37.11 -34.15
C ALA A 986 -7.13 36.45 -33.76
N SER A 987 -7.05 35.38 -32.97
CA SER A 987 -8.22 34.72 -32.40
C SER A 987 -9.09 35.74 -31.65
N TYR A 988 -10.41 35.75 -31.86
CA TYR A 988 -11.32 36.64 -31.08
C TYR A 988 -11.21 36.42 -29.56
N VAL A 989 -10.74 35.25 -29.08
CA VAL A 989 -10.46 35.01 -27.65
C VAL A 989 -9.31 35.90 -27.16
N ALA A 990 -8.25 36.10 -27.96
CA ALA A 990 -7.20 37.07 -27.65
C ALA A 990 -7.74 38.51 -27.56
N SER A 991 -8.74 38.86 -28.38
CA SER A 991 -9.40 40.18 -28.29
C SER A 991 -10.30 40.35 -27.06
N LEU A 992 -10.90 39.27 -26.56
CA LEU A 992 -11.64 39.23 -25.29
C LEU A 992 -10.70 39.27 -24.08
N VAL A 993 -9.60 38.52 -24.12
CA VAL A 993 -8.51 38.52 -23.13
C VAL A 993 -7.83 39.90 -23.03
N ALA A 994 -7.68 40.60 -24.15
CA ALA A 994 -7.18 41.97 -24.15
C ALA A 994 -8.16 42.99 -23.51
N ARG A 995 -9.46 42.66 -23.40
CA ARG A 995 -10.53 43.50 -22.85
C ARG A 995 -10.98 43.09 -21.43
N LEU A 996 -10.36 42.08 -20.84
CA LEU A 996 -10.61 41.60 -19.48
C LEU A 996 -10.10 42.63 -18.45
N ASP A 997 -11.00 43.19 -17.66
CA ASP A 997 -10.66 43.86 -16.39
C ASP A 997 -10.46 42.79 -15.29
N ASP A 998 -9.58 43.05 -14.31
CA ASP A 998 -9.15 42.06 -13.32
C ASP A 998 -10.33 41.40 -12.59
N THR A 999 -10.26 40.08 -12.41
CA THR A 999 -11.37 39.19 -12.00
C THR A 999 -11.78 39.32 -10.52
N GLY A 1000 -11.34 40.39 -9.86
CA GLY A 1000 -11.73 40.76 -8.49
C GLY A 1000 -11.00 40.02 -7.37
N SER A 1001 -9.93 39.25 -7.67
CA SER A 1001 -9.14 38.56 -6.64
C SER A 1001 -8.02 39.43 -6.09
N SER A 1002 -7.96 39.61 -4.77
CA SER A 1002 -6.81 40.25 -4.08
C SER A 1002 -5.72 39.25 -3.66
N ASP A 1003 -5.93 37.95 -3.92
CA ASP A 1003 -4.98 36.88 -3.61
C ASP A 1003 -3.84 36.87 -4.65
N PRO A 1004 -2.57 37.14 -4.24
CA PRO A 1004 -1.44 37.23 -5.15
C PRO A 1004 -1.18 35.96 -5.96
N ASP A 1005 -1.49 34.77 -5.42
CA ASP A 1005 -1.25 33.50 -6.09
C ASP A 1005 -2.30 33.23 -7.17
N ILE A 1006 -3.54 33.67 -6.93
CA ILE A 1006 -4.61 33.61 -7.92
C ILE A 1006 -4.35 34.59 -9.06
N VAL A 1007 -3.88 35.81 -8.76
CA VAL A 1007 -3.55 36.82 -9.79
C VAL A 1007 -2.38 36.34 -10.66
N ALA A 1008 -1.34 35.78 -10.05
CA ALA A 1008 -0.22 35.20 -10.80
C ALA A 1008 -0.66 34.03 -11.70
N TYR A 1009 -1.64 33.23 -11.24
CA TYR A 1009 -2.21 32.14 -12.02
C TYR A 1009 -3.11 32.62 -13.16
N HIS A 1010 -3.86 33.72 -12.98
CA HIS A 1010 -4.65 34.35 -14.04
C HIS A 1010 -3.79 34.85 -15.20
N ASP A 1011 -2.60 35.37 -14.92
CA ASP A 1011 -1.63 35.78 -15.94
C ASP A 1011 -1.13 34.60 -16.80
N VAL A 1012 -0.98 33.41 -16.20
CA VAL A 1012 -0.66 32.17 -16.96
C VAL A 1012 -1.86 31.71 -17.79
N LEU A 1013 -3.09 31.86 -17.27
CA LEU A 1013 -4.32 31.54 -17.99
C LEU A 1013 -4.55 32.45 -19.20
N ASP A 1014 -4.22 33.74 -19.08
CA ASP A 1014 -4.25 34.69 -20.19
C ASP A 1014 -3.35 34.17 -21.34
N ARG A 1015 -2.09 33.83 -21.06
CA ARG A 1015 -1.12 33.32 -22.05
C ARG A 1015 -1.57 32.00 -22.68
N ALA A 1016 -2.15 31.09 -21.89
CA ALA A 1016 -2.62 29.80 -22.39
C ALA A 1016 -3.89 29.89 -23.28
N LEU A 1017 -4.63 30.99 -23.21
CA LEU A 1017 -5.89 31.18 -23.94
C LEU A 1017 -5.77 32.05 -25.20
N GLU A 1018 -4.64 32.72 -25.41
CA GLU A 1018 -4.41 33.61 -26.54
C GLU A 1018 -4.51 32.90 -27.91
N ASP A 1019 -4.14 31.62 -27.99
CA ASP A 1019 -4.04 30.86 -29.25
C ASP A 1019 -5.29 30.06 -29.65
N ARG A 1020 -6.35 30.11 -28.81
CA ARG A 1020 -7.62 29.39 -29.02
C ARG A 1020 -7.50 27.85 -28.96
N ARG A 1021 -6.38 27.30 -28.50
CA ARG A 1021 -6.08 25.86 -28.49
C ARG A 1021 -5.47 25.44 -27.16
N ILE A 1022 -6.29 25.29 -26.12
CA ILE A 1022 -5.89 24.48 -24.97
C ILE A 1022 -6.20 23.01 -25.31
N THR A 1023 -5.17 22.21 -25.48
CA THR A 1023 -5.26 20.75 -25.52
C THR A 1023 -5.65 20.21 -24.13
N GLU A 1024 -6.22 19.00 -24.07
CA GLU A 1024 -6.50 18.36 -22.77
C GLU A 1024 -5.26 18.12 -21.92
N LEU A 1025 -4.06 18.13 -22.53
CA LEU A 1025 -2.79 18.09 -21.83
C LEU A 1025 -2.48 19.44 -21.18
N GLU A 1026 -2.68 20.53 -21.91
CA GLU A 1026 -2.46 21.89 -21.43
C GLU A 1026 -3.43 22.28 -20.30
N ALA A 1027 -4.71 21.89 -20.40
CA ALA A 1027 -5.70 22.08 -19.34
C ALA A 1027 -5.33 21.34 -18.04
N ARG A 1028 -4.77 20.13 -18.15
CA ARG A 1028 -4.29 19.36 -16.99
C ARG A 1028 -3.08 20.03 -16.35
N VAL A 1029 -2.15 20.54 -17.15
CA VAL A 1029 -0.93 21.19 -16.65
C VAL A 1029 -1.19 22.57 -16.06
N LEU A 1030 -2.18 23.33 -16.55
CA LEU A 1030 -2.64 24.54 -15.87
C LEU A 1030 -3.09 24.22 -14.43
N ASN A 1031 -3.85 23.14 -14.26
CA ASN A 1031 -4.29 22.68 -12.94
C ASN A 1031 -3.12 22.16 -12.07
N ASP A 1032 -2.16 21.42 -12.63
CA ASP A 1032 -0.97 20.95 -11.90
C ASP A 1032 0.00 22.10 -11.54
N THR A 1033 0.06 23.12 -12.38
CA THR A 1033 0.80 24.36 -12.12
C THR A 1033 0.13 25.11 -10.97
N ALA A 1034 -1.20 25.21 -10.96
CA ALA A 1034 -1.96 25.78 -9.85
C ALA A 1034 -1.83 24.98 -8.54
N VAL A 1035 -1.67 23.65 -8.59
CA VAL A 1035 -1.45 22.82 -7.39
C VAL A 1035 -0.02 22.96 -6.87
N ALA A 1036 1.00 22.94 -7.74
CA ALA A 1036 2.37 23.28 -7.34
C ALA A 1036 2.49 24.74 -6.87
N TRP A 1037 1.55 25.55 -7.35
CA TRP A 1037 1.06 26.79 -6.82
C TRP A 1037 0.89 26.95 -5.31
N GLY A 1038 0.59 25.83 -4.65
CA GLY A 1038 -0.03 25.81 -3.32
C GLY A 1038 -1.53 26.15 -3.35
N LEU A 1039 -2.18 26.30 -4.51
CA LEU A 1039 -3.61 26.53 -4.59
C LEU A 1039 -4.35 25.21 -4.37
N THR A 1040 -5.30 25.21 -3.44
CA THR A 1040 -6.20 24.08 -3.23
C THR A 1040 -7.13 23.88 -4.42
N PRO A 1041 -7.67 22.67 -4.66
CA PRO A 1041 -8.63 22.44 -5.73
C PRO A 1041 -9.84 23.39 -5.70
N ALA A 1042 -10.27 23.84 -4.52
CA ALA A 1042 -11.34 24.82 -4.36
C ALA A 1042 -10.92 26.23 -4.81
N GLN A 1043 -9.68 26.64 -4.53
CA GLN A 1043 -9.14 27.94 -4.98
C GLN A 1043 -8.96 27.97 -6.51
N VAL A 1044 -8.49 26.87 -7.12
CA VAL A 1044 -8.34 26.78 -8.58
C VAL A 1044 -9.69 26.86 -9.28
N GLN A 1045 -10.69 26.13 -8.80
CA GLN A 1045 -12.06 26.21 -9.34
C GLN A 1045 -12.68 27.60 -9.16
N LYS A 1046 -12.42 28.27 -8.02
CA LYS A 1046 -12.84 29.65 -7.81
C LYS A 1046 -12.14 30.62 -8.78
N ALA A 1047 -10.85 30.42 -9.03
CA ALA A 1047 -10.06 31.22 -9.97
C ALA A 1047 -10.55 31.04 -11.41
N HIS A 1048 -10.84 29.81 -11.85
CA HIS A 1048 -11.40 29.51 -13.17
C HIS A 1048 -12.78 30.13 -13.38
N ARG A 1049 -13.64 30.06 -12.37
CA ARG A 1049 -14.97 30.67 -12.42
C ARG A 1049 -14.90 32.19 -12.51
N ALA A 1050 -14.09 32.82 -11.66
CA ALA A 1050 -13.91 34.28 -11.69
C ALA A 1050 -13.33 34.76 -13.04
N TYR A 1051 -12.39 34.00 -13.60
CA TYR A 1051 -11.82 34.26 -14.92
C TYR A 1051 -12.85 34.16 -16.05
N LEU A 1052 -13.69 33.11 -16.02
CA LEU A 1052 -14.77 32.94 -17.00
C LEU A 1052 -15.86 34.01 -16.86
N GLU A 1053 -16.21 34.42 -15.64
CA GLU A 1053 -17.15 35.52 -15.39
C GLU A 1053 -16.61 36.87 -15.92
N GLY A 1054 -15.30 37.12 -15.79
CA GLY A 1054 -14.63 38.27 -16.38
C GLY A 1054 -14.70 38.27 -17.91
N LEU A 1055 -14.46 37.12 -18.56
CA LEU A 1055 -14.59 36.96 -20.02
C LEU A 1055 -16.02 37.27 -20.50
N VAL A 1056 -17.02 36.78 -19.77
CA VAL A 1056 -18.43 37.02 -20.08
C VAL A 1056 -18.80 38.49 -19.93
N THR A 1057 -18.24 39.17 -18.92
CA THR A 1057 -18.45 40.60 -18.69
C THR A 1057 -17.84 41.43 -19.82
N ALA A 1058 -16.64 41.08 -20.27
CA ALA A 1058 -15.98 41.72 -21.42
C ALA A 1058 -16.76 41.50 -22.73
N ALA A 1059 -17.33 40.30 -22.92
CA ALA A 1059 -18.17 39.98 -24.08
C ALA A 1059 -19.51 40.72 -24.08
N LEU A 1060 -20.07 41.01 -22.90
CA LEU A 1060 -21.35 41.72 -22.73
C LEU A 1060 -21.25 43.25 -22.72
N ALA A 1061 -20.07 43.81 -23.02
CA ALA A 1061 -19.85 45.26 -22.97
C ALA A 1061 -20.74 46.06 -23.95
N ASP A 1062 -21.34 45.42 -24.97
CA ASP A 1062 -22.28 46.01 -25.92
C ASP A 1062 -23.72 45.44 -25.82
N ASP A 1063 -24.04 44.74 -24.71
CA ASP A 1063 -25.31 44.07 -24.44
C ASP A 1063 -25.73 42.96 -25.45
N ILE A 1064 -24.82 42.48 -26.30
CA ILE A 1064 -25.10 41.44 -27.30
C ILE A 1064 -24.03 40.32 -27.18
N ILE A 1065 -24.45 39.04 -27.23
CA ILE A 1065 -23.52 37.91 -27.38
C ILE A 1065 -23.79 37.23 -28.73
N THR A 1066 -22.82 37.29 -29.63
CA THR A 1066 -22.85 36.58 -30.92
C THR A 1066 -22.70 35.07 -30.74
N ASP A 1067 -23.14 34.29 -31.73
CA ASP A 1067 -22.99 32.82 -31.69
C ASP A 1067 -21.52 32.38 -31.61
N ARG A 1068 -20.60 33.18 -32.14
CA ARG A 1068 -19.16 32.95 -32.07
C ARG A 1068 -18.60 33.20 -30.67
N GLU A 1069 -19.02 34.27 -30.00
CA GLU A 1069 -18.65 34.57 -28.61
C GLU A 1069 -19.15 33.51 -27.65
N ARG A 1070 -20.40 33.06 -27.84
CA ARG A 1070 -20.98 31.97 -27.09
C ARG A 1070 -20.16 30.69 -27.24
N ALA A 1071 -19.82 30.30 -28.47
CA ALA A 1071 -19.04 29.10 -28.74
C ALA A 1071 -17.62 29.15 -28.12
N ASP A 1072 -16.98 30.33 -28.14
CA ASP A 1072 -15.66 30.53 -27.56
C ASP A 1072 -15.71 30.47 -26.01
N ILE A 1073 -16.70 31.10 -25.37
CA ILE A 1073 -16.90 31.03 -23.91
C ILE A 1073 -17.24 29.59 -23.47
N GLU A 1074 -18.07 28.87 -24.22
CA GLU A 1074 -18.38 27.46 -23.97
C GLU A 1074 -17.17 26.54 -24.18
N LEU A 1075 -16.25 26.90 -25.07
CA LEU A 1075 -14.99 26.20 -25.24
C LEU A 1075 -14.08 26.44 -24.03
N VAL A 1076 -13.88 27.68 -23.59
CA VAL A 1076 -13.06 28.01 -22.40
C VAL A 1076 -13.63 27.37 -21.13
N ALA A 1077 -14.95 27.38 -20.95
CA ALA A 1077 -15.62 26.73 -19.82
C ALA A 1077 -15.33 25.22 -19.75
N ARG A 1078 -15.41 24.53 -20.90
CA ARG A 1078 -15.06 23.11 -21.01
C ARG A 1078 -13.59 22.86 -20.71
N LEU A 1079 -12.70 23.70 -21.23
CA LEU A 1079 -11.25 23.57 -21.04
C LEU A 1079 -10.83 23.79 -19.59
N LEU A 1080 -11.45 24.75 -18.90
CA LEU A 1080 -11.21 25.02 -17.48
C LEU A 1080 -12.03 24.14 -16.52
N GLN A 1081 -12.81 23.19 -17.05
CA GLN A 1081 -13.70 22.30 -16.30
C GLN A 1081 -14.62 23.06 -15.32
N THR A 1082 -15.21 24.15 -15.81
CA THR A 1082 -16.12 25.02 -15.06
C THR A 1082 -17.43 25.17 -15.84
N ASP A 1083 -18.54 25.32 -15.12
CA ASP A 1083 -19.85 25.54 -15.73
C ASP A 1083 -19.93 26.90 -16.43
N VAL A 1084 -20.59 26.96 -17.58
CA VAL A 1084 -20.85 28.21 -18.31
C VAL A 1084 -21.75 29.11 -17.44
N PRO A 1085 -21.36 30.38 -17.16
CA PRO A 1085 -22.17 31.27 -16.34
C PRO A 1085 -23.58 31.44 -16.90
N GLY A 1086 -24.59 31.35 -16.02
CA GLY A 1086 -26.00 31.39 -16.42
C GLY A 1086 -26.44 32.70 -17.11
N THR A 1087 -25.64 33.76 -17.02
CA THR A 1087 -25.81 35.03 -17.75
C THR A 1087 -25.61 34.85 -19.26
N VAL A 1088 -24.65 34.01 -19.69
CA VAL A 1088 -24.42 33.67 -21.09
C VAL A 1088 -25.62 32.92 -21.68
N LEU A 1089 -26.21 32.01 -20.91
CA LEU A 1089 -27.41 31.25 -21.31
C LEU A 1089 -28.67 32.13 -21.47
N ARG A 1090 -28.66 33.35 -20.89
CA ARG A 1090 -29.79 34.29 -20.90
C ARG A 1090 -29.60 35.50 -21.83
N ALA A 1091 -28.39 35.74 -22.33
CA ALA A 1091 -28.09 36.85 -23.24
C ALA A 1091 -28.75 36.66 -24.62
N ARG A 1092 -29.27 37.75 -25.21
CA ARG A 1092 -29.89 37.76 -26.55
C ARG A 1092 -28.86 37.41 -27.61
N THR A 1093 -29.07 36.33 -28.37
CA THR A 1093 -28.26 35.99 -29.55
C THR A 1093 -28.64 36.89 -30.73
N ALA A 1094 -27.63 37.41 -31.45
CA ALA A 1094 -27.84 38.13 -32.70
C ALA A 1094 -28.38 37.15 -33.76
N GLY A 1095 -29.70 37.16 -33.96
CA GLY A 1095 -30.39 36.18 -34.80
C GLY A 1095 -29.91 36.18 -36.25
N THR A 1096 -29.62 34.99 -36.77
CA THR A 1096 -29.69 34.68 -38.19
C THR A 1096 -31.12 34.94 -38.69
N GLY A 1097 -31.31 36.04 -39.41
CA GLY A 1097 -32.53 36.25 -40.20
C GLY A 1097 -32.62 35.18 -41.27
N THR A 1098 -33.61 34.29 -41.17
CA THR A 1098 -34.09 33.52 -42.30
C THR A 1098 -34.89 34.43 -43.21
N ASP A 1099 -34.47 34.52 -44.47
CA ASP A 1099 -35.32 34.96 -45.58
C ASP A 1099 -36.66 34.22 -45.52
N GLY A 1100 -37.70 35.03 -45.41
CA GLY A 1100 -39.09 34.62 -45.29
C GLY A 1100 -40.03 35.77 -45.66
N ARG A 1101 -39.65 36.59 -46.64
CA ARG A 1101 -40.51 37.24 -47.64
C ARG A 1101 -39.71 38.03 -48.66
#